data_AF-A0A089XIK3-F1
#
_entry.id   AF-A0A089XIK3-F1
#
_cell.length_a   1.000
_cell.length_b   1.000
_cell.length_c   1.000
_cell.angle_alpha   90.00
_cell.angle_beta   90.00
_cell.angle_gamma   90.00
#
_symmetry.space_group_name_H-M   'P 1'
#
loop_
_entity.id
_entity.type
_entity.pdbx_description
1 polymer ?
#
loop_
_entity_poly.entity_id
_entity_poly.type
_entity_poly.pdbx_seq_one_letter_code
_entity_poly.pdbx_strand_id
1 'polypeptide(L)'
;MRSIAPARRRTAAALTGAGLVLGLTTTLAAPAQPAAAAPSANGDKKVTAVLFEWSFDSIARECTRTLGPKGYGYVQVSPPQERIQGSAWWTAYQPVSYKIQGPLGDRDSFRAMVNTCHEAGVKVVVDAVLNHMTSGSGTGTAGTQYSKYNYPGTYGDADFHGCRRPIGSDYKDRSNVQDCELGETGKPSLADLDTGSDYVRGRIAGYLNDLLSLGVDGFRMDAVKHIPATDLAAIRGKLTDRNVHWMQEAIHGAGEAVSPSEYLATGDVQEFRYTTDLKRVFGNEKLAYLKNFGEAWGYMPSGQSGTMVANHDTERNGSSLSYRDGANYTLAHVFMLAHPYGAPSVHSGYEFGDRDAGAPNGHQVNACYSNGWSCQHAWRQIANMVAFRNASEGTGITNWWDNGSNAVAFGRGSKAYVAVNHEGGSLTQTFQTSLPAGTYCDVQHGDPTADGGCTGTTYTVGADGKFTATIGGNDAVALHVGARVGDKPGDHTATVYYSTGKNWSAYHIHYAPTGGAWTTAPGAAMESACTGWVKKTITLGSATGLKAAFNNGAGTWDNNSGADYTLGTGDITVRNGIVGTGNPCGDQQTESGASFAVTATTVPGQNVYVVGDQAALGTWSPAAALKLDPAAYPVWKLDVKLPAGTSFEYKYIRKDASGNVTWESGANRTATVPADGRIALNDTWRG
;
A
#
# COMPACT_ATOMS: atom_id res chain seq x y z
N MET A 1 23.41 -39.83 -69.03
CA MET A 1 22.23 -40.74 -69.00
C MET A 1 21.30 -40.25 -67.89
N ARG A 2 19.94 -40.25 -68.09
CA ARG A 2 18.80 -40.27 -67.11
C ARG A 2 18.91 -39.49 -65.77
N SER A 3 17.91 -38.88 -65.11
CA SER A 3 16.46 -38.54 -65.27
C SER A 3 16.02 -37.81 -63.96
N ILE A 4 14.92 -37.06 -63.72
CA ILE A 4 13.81 -36.41 -64.46
C ILE A 4 13.23 -35.34 -63.47
N ALA A 5 13.28 -34.03 -63.75
CA ALA A 5 12.19 -33.16 -64.24
C ALA A 5 11.26 -32.53 -63.12
N PRO A 6 10.19 -31.72 -63.38
CA PRO A 6 10.24 -30.28 -62.98
C PRO A 6 8.92 -29.55 -62.51
N ALA A 7 9.03 -28.30 -61.99
CA ALA A 7 8.05 -27.18 -62.11
C ALA A 7 8.71 -25.86 -61.64
N ARG A 8 8.56 -24.62 -62.20
CA ARG A 8 7.49 -23.81 -62.83
C ARG A 8 6.42 -23.27 -61.87
N ARG A 9 5.92 -22.02 -61.96
CA ARG A 9 6.41 -20.73 -62.55
C ARG A 9 5.40 -19.62 -62.12
N ARG A 10 5.81 -18.34 -62.04
CA ARG A 10 4.89 -17.17 -62.11
C ARG A 10 5.55 -16.04 -62.92
N THR A 11 4.75 -15.26 -63.64
CA THR A 11 5.17 -14.10 -64.47
C THR A 11 4.04 -13.05 -64.48
N ALA A 12 4.38 -11.78 -64.69
CA ALA A 12 3.49 -10.64 -64.48
C ALA A 12 3.28 -9.77 -65.74
N ALA A 13 2.31 -8.86 -65.65
CA ALA A 13 2.24 -7.59 -66.38
C ALA A 13 1.69 -6.54 -65.38
N ALA A 14 2.22 -5.34 -65.12
CA ALA A 14 3.01 -4.35 -65.88
C ALA A 14 2.15 -3.26 -66.55
N LEU A 15 2.37 -1.99 -66.16
CA LEU A 15 2.47 -0.81 -67.04
C LEU A 15 2.85 0.48 -66.27
N THR A 16 3.45 1.42 -66.99
CA THR A 16 3.80 2.81 -66.59
C THR A 16 2.76 3.79 -67.17
N GLY A 17 2.63 5.07 -66.77
CA GLY A 17 3.29 5.86 -65.71
C GLY A 17 2.97 7.37 -65.85
N ALA A 18 3.50 8.19 -64.94
CA ALA A 18 3.56 9.67 -64.94
C ALA A 18 2.26 10.51 -64.71
N GLY A 19 2.20 11.17 -63.54
CA GLY A 19 2.01 12.63 -63.49
C GLY A 19 0.73 13.24 -62.89
N LEU A 20 0.73 13.55 -61.58
CA LEU A 20 0.19 14.83 -61.05
C LEU A 20 0.77 15.15 -59.65
N VAL A 21 0.56 16.39 -59.18
CA VAL A 21 1.13 16.97 -57.94
C VAL A 21 0.21 16.78 -56.74
N LEU A 22 0.77 16.40 -55.59
CA LEU A 22 0.22 16.62 -54.25
C LEU A 22 1.36 16.79 -53.24
N GLY A 23 1.18 17.65 -52.24
CA GLY A 23 2.25 18.10 -51.34
C GLY A 23 2.52 17.15 -50.16
N LEU A 24 3.79 17.06 -49.73
CA LEU A 24 4.14 16.37 -48.49
C LEU A 24 3.76 17.21 -47.28
N THR A 25 2.65 16.88 -46.63
CA THR A 25 2.40 17.29 -45.24
C THR A 25 3.24 16.42 -44.31
N THR A 26 4.37 16.94 -43.84
CA THR A 26 5.21 16.28 -42.83
C THR A 26 4.49 16.30 -41.47
N THR A 27 3.71 15.26 -41.19
CA THR A 27 3.14 15.04 -39.86
C THR A 27 4.26 14.71 -38.87
N LEU A 28 4.63 15.69 -38.05
CA LEU A 28 5.45 15.48 -36.86
C LEU A 28 4.69 14.55 -35.92
N ALA A 29 5.08 13.27 -35.89
CA ALA A 29 4.59 12.34 -34.90
C ALA A 29 5.04 12.82 -33.51
N ALA A 30 4.09 13.09 -32.62
CA ALA A 30 4.42 13.38 -31.22
C ALA A 30 5.16 12.17 -30.62
N PRO A 31 6.15 12.38 -29.73
CA PRO A 31 6.78 11.28 -29.02
C PRO A 31 5.70 10.53 -28.24
N ALA A 32 5.64 9.20 -28.41
CA ALA A 32 4.71 8.38 -27.67
C ALA A 32 4.96 8.57 -26.17
N GLN A 33 3.92 8.97 -25.43
CA GLN A 33 3.98 8.95 -23.97
C GLN A 33 4.27 7.51 -23.53
N PRO A 34 5.06 7.29 -22.45
CA PRO A 34 5.18 5.97 -21.86
C PRO A 34 3.79 5.43 -21.57
N ALA A 35 3.46 4.24 -22.08
CA ALA A 35 2.22 3.60 -21.72
C ALA A 35 2.20 3.40 -20.20
N ALA A 36 1.17 3.92 -19.53
CA ALA A 36 0.95 3.60 -18.13
C ALA A 36 0.91 2.07 -18.00
N ALA A 37 1.66 1.52 -17.04
CA ALA A 37 1.75 0.08 -16.86
C ALA A 37 0.34 -0.49 -16.70
N ALA A 38 0.04 -1.59 -17.40
CA ALA A 38 -1.22 -2.28 -17.24
C ALA A 38 -1.40 -2.65 -15.75
N PRO A 39 -2.59 -2.43 -15.16
CA PRO A 39 -2.82 -2.80 -13.77
C PRO A 39 -2.47 -4.27 -13.56
N SER A 40 -1.48 -4.55 -12.71
CA SER A 40 -1.11 -5.93 -12.39
C SER A 40 -2.33 -6.66 -11.82
N ALA A 41 -2.46 -7.97 -12.04
CA ALA A 41 -3.63 -8.75 -11.60
C ALA A 41 -3.85 -8.71 -10.06
N ASN A 42 -2.88 -8.20 -9.31
CA ASN A 42 -2.97 -7.95 -7.88
C ASN A 42 -3.71 -6.63 -7.50
N GLY A 43 -3.77 -5.64 -8.39
CA GLY A 43 -4.21 -4.28 -8.05
C GLY A 43 -3.35 -3.63 -6.95
N ASP A 44 -3.93 -2.67 -6.23
CA ASP A 44 -3.26 -1.91 -5.14
C ASP A 44 -3.34 -2.63 -3.77
N LYS A 45 -3.44 -3.97 -3.75
CA LYS A 45 -3.51 -4.75 -2.50
C LYS A 45 -2.18 -4.65 -1.74
N LYS A 46 -2.23 -4.23 -0.46
CA LYS A 46 -1.03 -3.96 0.38
C LYS A 46 -0.79 -4.94 1.53
N VAL A 47 -1.70 -5.87 1.79
CA VAL A 47 -1.56 -6.78 2.95
C VAL A 47 -0.62 -7.94 2.60
N THR A 48 0.37 -8.18 3.47
CA THR A 48 1.35 -9.26 3.33
C THR A 48 1.04 -10.40 4.31
N ALA A 49 1.02 -11.65 3.86
CA ALA A 49 1.05 -12.82 4.73
C ALA A 49 2.51 -13.28 4.89
N VAL A 50 3.04 -13.34 6.12
CA VAL A 50 4.40 -13.84 6.38
C VAL A 50 4.31 -15.32 6.77
N LEU A 51 4.61 -16.21 5.81
CA LEU A 51 4.53 -17.67 6.00
C LEU A 51 5.88 -18.21 6.48
N PHE A 52 6.13 -18.02 7.77
CA PHE A 52 7.44 -18.21 8.40
C PHE A 52 7.85 -19.70 8.49
N GLU A 53 8.97 -20.05 7.85
CA GLU A 53 9.55 -21.40 7.73
C GLU A 53 8.62 -22.45 7.07
N TRP A 54 7.66 -22.02 6.25
CA TRP A 54 6.84 -22.90 5.40
C TRP A 54 7.64 -23.38 4.17
N SER A 55 7.43 -24.62 3.73
CA SER A 55 7.99 -25.13 2.47
C SER A 55 7.36 -24.43 1.25
N PHE A 56 8.11 -24.29 0.16
CA PHE A 56 7.64 -23.60 -1.05
C PHE A 56 6.37 -24.25 -1.62
N ASP A 57 6.30 -25.59 -1.64
CA ASP A 57 5.10 -26.33 -2.05
C ASP A 57 3.88 -26.03 -1.15
N SER A 58 4.08 -25.78 0.14
CA SER A 58 3.00 -25.42 1.07
C SER A 58 2.51 -24.00 0.80
N ILE A 59 3.43 -23.07 0.54
CA ILE A 59 3.12 -21.68 0.18
C ILE A 59 2.35 -21.62 -1.15
N ALA A 60 2.74 -22.41 -2.15
CA ALA A 60 2.03 -22.53 -3.43
C ALA A 60 0.56 -22.97 -3.25
N ARG A 61 0.33 -23.98 -2.39
CA ARG A 61 -1.02 -24.42 -2.01
C ARG A 61 -1.79 -23.33 -1.26
N GLU A 62 -1.14 -22.59 -0.37
CA GLU A 62 -1.81 -21.56 0.43
C GLU A 62 -2.19 -20.33 -0.40
N CYS A 63 -1.36 -19.95 -1.37
CA CYS A 63 -1.62 -18.89 -2.33
C CYS A 63 -2.97 -19.10 -3.06
N THR A 64 -3.18 -20.29 -3.61
CA THR A 64 -4.41 -20.66 -4.31
C THR A 64 -5.58 -20.94 -3.36
N ARG A 65 -5.34 -21.61 -2.23
CA ARG A 65 -6.39 -22.05 -1.29
C ARG A 65 -6.97 -20.92 -0.43
N THR A 66 -6.20 -19.89 -0.10
CA THR A 66 -6.62 -18.88 0.91
C THR A 66 -6.08 -17.49 0.65
N LEU A 67 -4.81 -17.29 0.29
CA LEU A 67 -4.26 -15.93 0.19
C LEU A 67 -4.90 -15.12 -0.95
N GLY A 68 -4.95 -15.67 -2.16
CA GLY A 68 -5.63 -15.06 -3.31
C GLY A 68 -7.13 -14.84 -3.06
N PRO A 69 -7.90 -15.89 -2.68
CA PRO A 69 -9.32 -15.78 -2.38
C PRO A 69 -9.71 -14.79 -1.26
N LYS A 70 -8.85 -14.57 -0.25
CA LYS A 70 -9.06 -13.55 0.80
C LYS A 70 -8.48 -12.18 0.44
N GLY A 71 -7.78 -12.07 -0.68
CA GLY A 71 -7.27 -10.81 -1.22
C GLY A 71 -5.96 -10.33 -0.59
N TYR A 72 -5.10 -11.22 -0.09
CA TYR A 72 -3.74 -10.81 0.25
C TYR A 72 -3.03 -10.26 -1.00
N GLY A 73 -2.24 -9.21 -0.79
CA GLY A 73 -1.44 -8.60 -1.85
C GLY A 73 -0.13 -9.34 -2.06
N TYR A 74 0.51 -9.74 -0.97
CA TYR A 74 1.84 -10.36 -0.98
C TYR A 74 1.89 -11.58 -0.05
N VAL A 75 2.79 -12.51 -0.35
CA VAL A 75 3.30 -13.50 0.59
C VAL A 75 4.80 -13.25 0.81
N GLN A 76 5.22 -13.13 2.06
CA GLN A 76 6.64 -13.15 2.43
C GLN A 76 7.04 -14.58 2.79
N VAL A 77 8.12 -15.05 2.17
CA VAL A 77 8.73 -16.37 2.39
C VAL A 77 10.03 -16.23 3.18
N SER A 78 10.32 -17.19 4.07
CA SER A 78 11.59 -17.24 4.81
C SER A 78 12.81 -17.41 3.88
N PRO A 79 14.04 -17.07 4.35
CA PRO A 79 15.21 -16.98 3.48
C PRO A 79 15.50 -18.28 2.69
N PRO A 80 15.50 -18.23 1.34
CA PRO A 80 15.49 -19.42 0.49
C PRO A 80 16.90 -19.98 0.16
N GLN A 81 17.96 -19.28 0.57
CA GLN A 81 19.35 -19.65 0.29
C GLN A 81 19.87 -20.82 1.15
N GLU A 82 20.97 -21.43 0.72
CA GLU A 82 21.68 -22.47 1.46
C GLU A 82 22.11 -21.94 2.82
N ARG A 83 21.75 -22.68 3.87
CA ARG A 83 21.96 -22.31 5.26
C ARG A 83 22.80 -23.31 6.01
N ILE A 84 23.12 -23.00 7.27
CA ILE A 84 23.77 -23.95 8.18
C ILE A 84 22.88 -25.15 8.49
N GLN A 85 23.50 -26.26 8.92
CA GLN A 85 22.79 -27.41 9.46
C GLN A 85 22.28 -27.11 10.87
N GLY A 86 21.04 -27.49 11.17
CA GLY A 86 20.44 -27.38 12.50
C GLY A 86 18.92 -27.41 12.47
N SER A 87 18.30 -27.52 13.65
CA SER A 87 16.84 -27.58 13.84
C SER A 87 16.24 -26.30 14.46
N ALA A 88 17.06 -25.28 14.71
CA ALA A 88 16.62 -23.98 15.22
C ALA A 88 16.16 -23.07 14.07
N TRP A 89 15.17 -22.21 14.28
CA TRP A 89 14.64 -21.33 13.22
C TRP A 89 15.70 -20.33 12.73
N TRP A 90 16.55 -19.82 13.62
CA TRP A 90 17.59 -18.86 13.30
C TRP A 90 18.68 -19.43 12.37
N THR A 91 18.69 -20.75 12.11
CA THR A 91 19.52 -21.30 11.03
C THR A 91 19.17 -20.72 9.67
N ALA A 92 17.91 -20.34 9.42
CA ALA A 92 17.46 -19.62 8.21
C ALA A 92 18.25 -18.33 7.97
N TYR A 93 18.64 -17.67 9.05
CA TYR A 93 19.33 -16.38 9.04
C TYR A 93 20.86 -16.54 9.15
N GLN A 94 21.41 -17.72 8.77
CA GLN A 94 22.85 -17.92 8.62
C GLN A 94 23.19 -18.48 7.23
N PRO A 95 23.39 -17.59 6.23
CA PRO A 95 23.74 -17.99 4.86
C PRO A 95 25.10 -18.68 4.78
N VAL A 96 25.16 -19.77 4.01
CA VAL A 96 26.39 -20.48 3.63
C VAL A 96 26.75 -20.20 2.18
N SER A 97 25.76 -20.17 1.28
CA SER A 97 25.93 -19.72 -0.11
C SER A 97 24.60 -19.24 -0.68
N TYR A 98 24.63 -18.51 -1.78
CA TYR A 98 23.42 -18.01 -2.46
C TYR A 98 22.73 -19.05 -3.36
N LYS A 99 23.02 -20.35 -3.21
CA LYS A 99 22.22 -21.42 -3.84
C LYS A 99 20.82 -21.44 -3.23
N ILE A 100 19.76 -21.45 -4.05
CA ILE A 100 18.39 -21.70 -3.56
C ILE A 100 18.21 -23.20 -3.36
N GLN A 101 18.59 -23.71 -2.18
CA GLN A 101 18.51 -25.12 -1.81
C GLN A 101 18.64 -25.32 -0.28
N GLY A 102 17.55 -25.72 0.36
CA GLY A 102 17.50 -25.94 1.81
C GLY A 102 16.24 -26.67 2.28
N PRO A 103 15.94 -26.66 3.59
CA PRO A 103 14.82 -27.39 4.18
C PRO A 103 13.43 -26.93 3.69
N LEU A 104 13.32 -25.72 3.14
CA LEU A 104 12.08 -25.17 2.57
C LEU A 104 11.80 -25.68 1.14
N GLY A 105 12.83 -26.18 0.45
CA GLY A 105 12.78 -26.62 -0.94
C GLY A 105 14.06 -26.28 -1.73
N ASP A 106 13.97 -26.38 -3.05
CA ASP A 106 15.01 -26.09 -4.02
C ASP A 106 14.59 -24.99 -5.01
N ARG A 107 15.47 -24.67 -5.97
CA ARG A 107 15.23 -23.64 -6.98
C ARG A 107 14.01 -23.90 -7.88
N ASP A 108 13.67 -25.16 -8.14
CA ASP A 108 12.55 -25.52 -9.01
C ASP A 108 11.21 -25.44 -8.28
N SER A 109 11.14 -25.96 -7.06
CA SER A 109 9.99 -25.78 -6.16
C SER A 109 9.77 -24.31 -5.75
N PHE A 110 10.85 -23.54 -5.54
CA PHE A 110 10.76 -22.08 -5.33
C PHE A 110 10.11 -21.37 -6.53
N ARG A 111 10.59 -21.64 -7.75
CA ARG A 111 10.01 -21.07 -8.98
C ARG A 111 8.58 -21.53 -9.24
N ALA A 112 8.26 -22.79 -8.95
CA ALA A 112 6.89 -23.29 -9.04
C ALA A 112 5.95 -22.53 -8.08
N MET A 113 6.40 -22.29 -6.84
CA MET A 113 5.68 -21.49 -5.85
C MET A 113 5.45 -20.05 -6.32
N VAL A 114 6.47 -19.36 -6.85
CA VAL A 114 6.30 -18.00 -7.40
C VAL A 114 5.24 -17.97 -8.49
N ASN A 115 5.34 -18.85 -9.49
CA ASN A 115 4.36 -18.94 -10.58
C ASN A 115 2.93 -19.21 -10.04
N THR A 116 2.77 -20.17 -9.12
CA THR A 116 1.46 -20.52 -8.55
C THR A 116 0.86 -19.37 -7.71
N CYS A 117 1.69 -18.59 -7.02
CA CYS A 117 1.22 -17.40 -6.30
C CYS A 117 0.81 -16.29 -7.27
N HIS A 118 1.57 -16.05 -8.34
CA HIS A 118 1.20 -15.11 -9.41
C HIS A 118 -0.11 -15.49 -10.10
N GLU A 119 -0.32 -16.77 -10.40
CA GLU A 119 -1.59 -17.30 -10.94
C GLU A 119 -2.77 -17.11 -9.97
N ALA A 120 -2.52 -17.16 -8.65
CA ALA A 120 -3.50 -16.83 -7.61
C ALA A 120 -3.69 -15.31 -7.38
N GLY A 121 -2.98 -14.45 -8.12
CA GLY A 121 -3.03 -12.99 -7.96
C GLY A 121 -2.35 -12.47 -6.69
N VAL A 122 -1.37 -13.21 -6.16
CA VAL A 122 -0.57 -12.89 -4.97
C VAL A 122 0.90 -12.73 -5.36
N LYS A 123 1.52 -11.62 -4.97
CA LYS A 123 2.94 -11.33 -5.23
C LYS A 123 3.85 -12.01 -4.23
N VAL A 124 5.11 -12.31 -4.60
CA VAL A 124 6.07 -12.99 -3.71
C VAL A 124 7.17 -12.04 -3.25
N VAL A 125 7.33 -11.93 -1.94
CA VAL A 125 8.39 -11.19 -1.24
C VAL A 125 9.35 -12.21 -0.61
N VAL A 126 10.65 -12.00 -0.77
CA VAL A 126 11.67 -12.85 -0.13
C VAL A 126 12.25 -12.15 1.10
N ASP A 127 12.32 -12.87 2.20
CA ASP A 127 13.14 -12.48 3.35
C ASP A 127 14.63 -12.69 3.03
N ALA A 128 15.43 -11.62 3.08
CA ALA A 128 16.77 -11.58 2.50
C ALA A 128 17.82 -11.08 3.51
N VAL A 129 18.76 -11.96 3.85
CA VAL A 129 19.91 -11.67 4.72
C VAL A 129 21.01 -11.01 3.90
N LEU A 130 21.25 -9.72 4.14
CA LEU A 130 22.26 -8.94 3.41
C LEU A 130 23.51 -8.61 4.25
N ASN A 131 23.39 -8.63 5.58
CA ASN A 131 24.41 -8.09 6.49
C ASN A 131 25.59 -9.04 6.73
N HIS A 132 25.33 -10.34 6.84
CA HIS A 132 26.28 -11.29 7.41
C HIS A 132 26.16 -12.70 6.80
N MET A 133 27.20 -13.50 7.06
CA MET A 133 27.24 -14.94 6.84
C MET A 133 27.27 -15.68 8.19
N THR A 134 27.60 -16.98 8.20
CA THR A 134 27.58 -17.84 9.39
C THR A 134 28.42 -17.36 10.59
N SER A 135 28.04 -17.76 11.81
CA SER A 135 28.85 -17.56 13.02
C SER A 135 29.92 -18.64 13.27
N GLY A 136 29.97 -19.68 12.43
CA GLY A 136 30.89 -20.81 12.55
C GLY A 136 31.36 -21.37 11.20
N SER A 137 31.78 -22.64 11.20
CA SER A 137 32.36 -23.38 10.06
C SER A 137 31.70 -24.76 9.93
N GLY A 138 31.63 -25.32 8.72
CA GLY A 138 31.08 -26.67 8.51
C GLY A 138 30.61 -26.95 7.08
N THR A 139 29.51 -27.68 6.96
CA THR A 139 28.84 -27.99 5.68
C THR A 139 27.42 -27.41 5.68
N GLY A 140 27.00 -26.77 4.58
CA GLY A 140 25.65 -26.21 4.44
C GLY A 140 24.58 -27.24 4.06
N THR A 141 23.33 -26.79 3.95
CA THR A 141 22.16 -27.62 3.58
C THR A 141 22.19 -28.13 2.14
N ALA A 142 23.04 -27.56 1.27
CA ALA A 142 23.27 -27.98 -0.12
C ALA A 142 24.71 -28.47 -0.35
N GLY A 143 25.35 -28.96 0.72
CA GLY A 143 26.66 -29.61 0.67
C GLY A 143 27.88 -28.69 0.53
N THR A 144 27.71 -27.37 0.55
CA THR A 144 28.85 -26.45 0.47
C THR A 144 29.69 -26.52 1.74
N GLN A 145 30.99 -26.83 1.61
CA GLN A 145 31.94 -26.70 2.69
C GLN A 145 32.34 -25.23 2.86
N TYR A 146 32.32 -24.73 4.09
CA TYR A 146 32.64 -23.34 4.42
C TYR A 146 33.41 -23.25 5.75
N SER A 147 34.15 -22.16 5.93
CA SER A 147 34.57 -21.73 7.26
C SER A 147 34.13 -20.30 7.51
N LYS A 148 34.12 -19.87 8.77
CA LYS A 148 33.90 -18.45 9.07
C LYS A 148 34.88 -17.59 8.26
N TYR A 149 34.37 -16.53 7.64
CA TYR A 149 35.07 -15.64 6.68
C TYR A 149 35.54 -16.28 5.35
N ASN A 150 35.12 -17.50 5.00
CA ASN A 150 35.49 -18.13 3.72
C ASN A 150 34.38 -19.06 3.19
N TYR A 151 33.70 -18.58 2.15
CA TYR A 151 32.49 -19.15 1.55
C TYR A 151 32.74 -19.38 0.06
N PRO A 152 33.27 -20.56 -0.33
CA PRO A 152 33.88 -20.78 -1.65
C PRO A 152 33.00 -20.35 -2.83
N GLY A 153 33.60 -19.58 -3.75
CA GLY A 153 32.91 -19.01 -4.91
C GLY A 153 32.05 -17.78 -4.62
N THR A 154 31.85 -17.40 -3.35
CA THR A 154 31.05 -16.24 -2.92
C THR A 154 31.94 -15.17 -2.27
N TYR A 155 32.52 -15.45 -1.10
CA TYR A 155 33.29 -14.51 -0.28
C TYR A 155 34.55 -15.14 0.31
N GLY A 156 35.62 -14.36 0.48
CA GLY A 156 36.83 -14.70 1.23
C GLY A 156 37.13 -13.70 2.34
N ASP A 157 38.23 -13.89 3.07
CA ASP A 157 38.51 -13.19 4.34
C ASP A 157 38.52 -11.65 4.25
N ALA A 158 38.88 -11.10 3.07
CA ALA A 158 38.91 -9.66 2.79
C ALA A 158 37.54 -9.05 2.40
N ASP A 159 36.48 -9.85 2.32
CA ASP A 159 35.11 -9.39 2.04
C ASP A 159 34.30 -9.14 3.34
N PHE A 160 34.96 -9.20 4.50
CA PHE A 160 34.37 -9.06 5.83
C PHE A 160 35.02 -7.91 6.60
N HIS A 161 34.23 -7.21 7.41
CA HIS A 161 34.74 -6.11 8.24
C HIS A 161 35.83 -6.59 9.22
N GLY A 162 36.73 -5.67 9.58
CA GLY A 162 37.86 -5.96 10.47
C GLY A 162 37.47 -6.18 11.95
N CYS A 163 36.30 -5.70 12.39
CA CYS A 163 35.89 -5.75 13.79
C CYS A 163 35.25 -7.10 14.16
N ARG A 164 36.07 -8.15 14.20
CA ARG A 164 35.67 -9.55 14.42
C ARG A 164 35.36 -9.88 15.88
N ARG A 165 34.41 -9.13 16.46
CA ARG A 165 33.89 -9.26 17.82
C ARG A 165 32.38 -8.98 17.82
N PRO A 166 31.60 -9.56 18.75
CA PRO A 166 30.19 -9.24 18.91
C PRO A 166 29.96 -7.74 19.17
N ILE A 167 28.89 -7.18 18.60
CA ILE A 167 28.37 -5.84 18.94
C ILE A 167 27.92 -5.76 20.41
N GLY A 168 27.46 -6.88 20.97
CA GLY A 168 27.00 -6.99 22.35
C GLY A 168 25.75 -6.15 22.61
N SER A 169 25.84 -5.23 23.57
CA SER A 169 24.75 -4.32 23.96
C SER A 169 25.09 -2.84 23.77
N ASP A 170 26.20 -2.50 23.09
CA ASP A 170 26.56 -1.11 22.83
C ASP A 170 26.02 -0.61 21.49
N TYR A 171 24.74 -0.24 21.49
CA TYR A 171 24.09 0.37 20.34
C TYR A 171 24.32 1.90 20.27
N LYS A 172 25.27 2.45 21.04
CA LYS A 172 25.56 3.90 21.09
C LYS A 172 26.82 4.31 20.31
N ASP A 173 27.65 3.36 19.92
CA ASP A 173 28.67 3.56 18.89
C ASP A 173 28.12 3.07 17.53
N ARG A 174 28.14 3.94 16.52
CA ARG A 174 27.72 3.59 15.16
C ARG A 174 28.67 2.58 14.51
N SER A 175 29.98 2.72 14.73
CA SER A 175 30.97 1.77 14.19
C SER A 175 30.78 0.39 14.81
N ASN A 176 30.51 0.34 16.12
CA ASN A 176 30.09 -0.89 16.78
C ASN A 176 28.80 -1.51 16.21
N VAL A 177 27.83 -0.71 15.76
CA VAL A 177 26.56 -1.23 15.20
C VAL A 177 26.69 -1.66 13.74
N GLN A 178 27.56 -1.02 12.94
CA GLN A 178 27.58 -1.16 11.47
C GLN A 178 28.87 -1.75 10.87
N ASP A 179 29.95 -1.86 11.65
CA ASP A 179 31.25 -2.37 11.20
C ASP A 179 31.72 -3.61 11.99
N CYS A 180 30.94 -4.08 12.98
CA CYS A 180 31.27 -5.17 13.91
C CYS A 180 30.19 -6.27 13.93
N GLU A 181 30.58 -7.48 14.32
CA GLU A 181 29.74 -8.67 14.13
C GLU A 181 28.46 -8.72 14.96
N LEU A 182 27.31 -8.86 14.29
CA LEU A 182 26.02 -9.09 14.94
C LEU A 182 26.07 -10.33 15.87
N GLY A 183 25.84 -10.11 17.17
CA GLY A 183 25.86 -11.16 18.18
C GLY A 183 26.02 -10.66 19.61
N GLU A 184 25.67 -11.52 20.58
CA GLU A 184 25.80 -11.24 22.01
C GLU A 184 27.24 -11.46 22.53
N THR A 185 27.66 -10.64 23.50
CA THR A 185 28.97 -10.79 24.17
C THR A 185 29.12 -12.18 24.80
N GLY A 186 30.15 -12.92 24.40
CA GLY A 186 30.43 -14.27 24.90
C GLY A 186 29.72 -15.41 24.14
N LYS A 187 28.97 -15.11 23.08
CA LYS A 187 28.42 -16.09 22.12
C LYS A 187 29.12 -15.98 20.76
N PRO A 188 29.04 -17.01 19.89
CA PRO A 188 29.49 -16.90 18.50
C PRO A 188 28.69 -15.86 17.72
N SER A 189 29.38 -14.80 17.29
CA SER A 189 28.84 -13.71 16.46
C SER A 189 28.94 -14.02 14.95
N LEU A 190 28.11 -13.37 14.14
CA LEU A 190 27.92 -13.64 12.71
C LEU A 190 29.00 -12.96 11.85
N ALA A 191 29.49 -13.62 10.80
CA ALA A 191 30.57 -13.07 9.96
C ALA A 191 30.08 -11.86 9.14
N ASP A 192 30.51 -10.67 9.52
CA ASP A 192 29.94 -9.38 9.07
C ASP A 192 30.54 -8.89 7.75
N LEU A 193 29.71 -8.65 6.73
CA LEU A 193 30.15 -8.36 5.37
C LEU A 193 30.56 -6.89 5.20
N ASP A 194 31.72 -6.65 4.56
CA ASP A 194 32.14 -5.29 4.18
C ASP A 194 31.25 -4.76 3.05
N THR A 195 30.11 -4.18 3.43
CA THR A 195 29.19 -3.57 2.47
C THR A 195 29.71 -2.24 1.91
N GLY A 196 30.81 -1.68 2.42
CA GLY A 196 31.56 -0.61 1.75
C GLY A 196 32.28 -1.09 0.48
N SER A 197 32.62 -2.38 0.40
CA SER A 197 33.21 -2.98 -0.81
C SER A 197 32.23 -3.01 -1.99
N ASP A 198 32.66 -2.54 -3.17
CA ASP A 198 31.83 -2.63 -4.39
C ASP A 198 31.63 -4.09 -4.83
N TYR A 199 32.60 -4.96 -4.57
CA TYR A 199 32.53 -6.39 -4.85
C TYR A 199 31.45 -7.07 -3.99
N VAL A 200 31.42 -6.80 -2.69
CA VAL A 200 30.40 -7.35 -1.78
C VAL A 200 29.01 -6.87 -2.18
N ARG A 201 28.82 -5.56 -2.39
CA ARG A 201 27.55 -5.01 -2.90
C ARG A 201 27.15 -5.59 -4.25
N GLY A 202 28.12 -5.89 -5.12
CA GLY A 202 27.92 -6.59 -6.39
C GLY A 202 27.49 -8.05 -6.23
N ARG A 203 28.02 -8.78 -5.24
CA ARG A 203 27.60 -10.16 -4.92
C ARG A 203 26.20 -10.20 -4.31
N ILE A 204 25.90 -9.31 -3.36
CA ILE A 204 24.57 -9.18 -2.76
C ILE A 204 23.52 -8.83 -3.84
N ALA A 205 23.78 -7.80 -4.65
CA ALA A 205 22.88 -7.43 -5.75
C ALA A 205 22.76 -8.55 -6.80
N GLY A 206 23.83 -9.33 -7.03
CA GLY A 206 23.79 -10.52 -7.88
C GLY A 206 22.82 -11.59 -7.40
N TYR A 207 22.79 -11.88 -6.09
CA TYR A 207 21.82 -12.80 -5.47
C TYR A 207 20.39 -12.26 -5.53
N LEU A 208 20.18 -10.98 -5.23
CA LEU A 208 18.86 -10.36 -5.34
C LEU A 208 18.35 -10.38 -6.79
N ASN A 209 19.21 -10.06 -7.77
CA ASN A 209 18.88 -10.14 -9.20
C ASN A 209 18.59 -11.57 -9.67
N ASP A 210 19.25 -12.57 -9.09
CA ASP A 210 18.97 -13.98 -9.35
C ASP A 210 17.56 -14.37 -8.85
N LEU A 211 17.14 -13.89 -7.67
CA LEU A 211 15.77 -14.04 -7.18
C LEU A 211 14.74 -13.28 -8.05
N LEU A 212 15.04 -12.06 -8.49
CA LEU A 212 14.18 -11.33 -9.45
C LEU A 212 14.02 -12.10 -10.77
N SER A 213 15.06 -12.81 -11.23
CA SER A 213 15.00 -13.67 -12.43
C SER A 213 14.05 -14.87 -12.29
N LEU A 214 13.62 -15.20 -11.07
CA LEU A 214 12.63 -16.23 -10.76
C LEU A 214 11.22 -15.67 -10.56
N GLY A 215 11.01 -14.36 -10.74
CA GLY A 215 9.70 -13.70 -10.61
C GLY A 215 9.40 -13.10 -9.24
N VAL A 216 10.39 -12.97 -8.35
CA VAL A 216 10.20 -12.32 -7.04
C VAL A 216 9.82 -10.84 -7.22
N ASP A 217 8.76 -10.39 -6.54
CA ASP A 217 8.21 -9.03 -6.62
C ASP A 217 8.90 -8.04 -5.66
N GLY A 218 9.75 -8.52 -4.74
CA GLY A 218 10.51 -7.69 -3.81
C GLY A 218 11.04 -8.41 -2.58
N PHE A 219 11.50 -7.64 -1.60
CA PHE A 219 12.28 -8.13 -0.47
C PHE A 219 11.81 -7.54 0.88
N ARG A 220 11.78 -8.38 1.93
CA ARG A 220 12.00 -7.94 3.32
C ARG A 220 13.49 -8.12 3.58
N MET A 221 14.20 -7.07 3.97
CA MET A 221 15.62 -7.18 4.27
C MET A 221 15.84 -7.26 5.77
N ASP A 222 16.53 -8.32 6.16
CA ASP A 222 16.89 -8.66 7.51
C ASP A 222 17.94 -7.69 8.07
N ALA A 223 17.81 -7.32 9.35
CA ALA A 223 18.86 -6.66 10.13
C ALA A 223 19.49 -5.38 9.52
N VAL A 224 18.83 -4.65 8.61
CA VAL A 224 19.49 -3.56 7.84
C VAL A 224 20.01 -2.40 8.68
N LYS A 225 19.59 -2.27 9.94
CA LYS A 225 20.20 -1.35 10.92
C LYS A 225 21.74 -1.50 11.01
N HIS A 226 22.22 -2.71 10.80
CA HIS A 226 23.63 -3.07 10.85
C HIS A 226 24.37 -2.80 9.52
N ILE A 227 23.66 -2.38 8.48
CA ILE A 227 24.22 -1.97 7.18
C ILE A 227 24.15 -0.43 7.08
N PRO A 228 25.23 0.27 6.68
CA PRO A 228 25.16 1.69 6.37
C PRO A 228 24.11 1.99 5.28
N ALA A 229 23.20 2.95 5.52
CA ALA A 229 22.10 3.24 4.60
C ALA A 229 22.57 3.65 3.19
N THR A 230 23.77 4.24 3.07
CA THR A 230 24.46 4.53 1.80
C THR A 230 24.80 3.29 1.00
N ASP A 231 25.15 2.20 1.67
CA ASP A 231 25.59 0.96 1.04
C ASP A 231 24.42 0.04 0.71
N LEU A 232 23.36 0.06 1.52
CA LEU A 232 22.06 -0.47 1.12
C LEU A 232 21.50 0.26 -0.10
N ALA A 233 21.65 1.59 -0.19
CA ALA A 233 21.27 2.37 -1.37
C ALA A 233 22.10 1.97 -2.61
N ALA A 234 23.40 1.70 -2.44
CA ALA A 234 24.28 1.24 -3.50
C ALA A 234 23.97 -0.21 -3.95
N ILE A 235 23.57 -1.10 -3.04
CA ILE A 235 23.04 -2.44 -3.36
C ILE A 235 21.75 -2.30 -4.19
N ARG A 236 20.77 -1.52 -3.72
CA ARG A 236 19.52 -1.25 -4.47
C ARG A 236 19.81 -0.60 -5.84
N GLY A 237 20.87 0.20 -5.94
CA GLY A 237 21.33 0.82 -7.19
C GLY A 237 21.85 -0.17 -8.24
N LYS A 238 22.24 -1.39 -7.85
CA LYS A 238 22.76 -2.46 -8.73
C LYS A 238 21.69 -3.48 -9.17
N LEU A 239 20.41 -3.25 -8.85
CA LEU A 239 19.32 -4.19 -9.17
C LEU A 239 18.78 -4.01 -10.60
N THR A 240 18.32 -5.11 -11.21
CA THR A 240 17.72 -5.16 -12.55
C THR A 240 16.34 -4.50 -12.61
N ASP A 241 15.53 -4.66 -11.56
CA ASP A 241 14.41 -3.76 -11.26
C ASP A 241 14.60 -3.16 -9.86
N ARG A 242 14.29 -1.87 -9.77
CA ARG A 242 14.37 -1.05 -8.56
C ARG A 242 13.00 -0.66 -8.03
N ASN A 243 11.93 -0.93 -8.78
CA ASN A 243 10.53 -0.60 -8.43
C ASN A 243 9.82 -1.74 -7.68
N VAL A 244 10.55 -2.81 -7.37
CA VAL A 244 10.17 -3.93 -6.52
C VAL A 244 9.78 -3.47 -5.10
N HIS A 245 8.98 -4.29 -4.41
CA HIS A 245 8.66 -4.06 -2.99
C HIS A 245 9.94 -4.11 -2.14
N TRP A 246 10.08 -3.19 -1.18
CA TRP A 246 11.33 -2.97 -0.46
C TRP A 246 11.05 -2.61 1.00
N MET A 247 10.90 -3.64 1.85
CA MET A 247 10.55 -3.52 3.27
C MET A 247 11.77 -3.77 4.14
N GLN A 248 12.16 -2.81 4.97
CA GLN A 248 13.45 -2.82 5.66
C GLN A 248 13.28 -3.03 7.17
N GLU A 249 14.00 -4.00 7.72
CA GLU A 249 14.09 -4.15 9.18
C GLU A 249 15.15 -3.23 9.78
N ALA A 250 14.70 -2.10 10.33
CA ALA A 250 15.50 -1.32 11.24
C ALA A 250 14.73 -1.17 12.56
N ILE A 251 15.23 -1.81 13.62
CA ILE A 251 14.59 -1.79 14.94
C ILE A 251 14.87 -0.44 15.62
N HIS A 252 13.81 0.22 16.11
CA HIS A 252 13.96 1.43 16.91
C HIS A 252 14.49 1.11 18.31
N GLY A 253 15.51 1.86 18.76
CA GLY A 253 16.03 1.80 20.11
C GLY A 253 16.33 3.20 20.66
N ALA A 254 15.96 3.45 21.91
CA ALA A 254 15.93 4.79 22.47
C ALA A 254 17.33 5.31 22.83
N GLY A 255 17.81 6.31 22.09
CA GLY A 255 19.15 6.88 22.29
C GLY A 255 20.29 6.04 21.71
N GLU A 256 19.98 5.19 20.72
CA GLU A 256 20.95 4.44 19.93
C GLU A 256 21.47 5.25 18.73
N ALA A 257 22.66 4.91 18.23
CA ALA A 257 23.38 5.70 17.24
C ALA A 257 22.84 5.60 15.80
N VAL A 258 22.00 4.61 15.52
CA VAL A 258 21.37 4.35 14.22
C VAL A 258 19.85 4.31 14.39
N SER A 259 19.15 5.14 13.62
CA SER A 259 17.69 5.28 13.64
C SER A 259 17.03 4.63 12.41
N PRO A 260 15.86 3.98 12.56
CA PRO A 260 15.10 3.46 11.41
C PRO A 260 14.76 4.50 10.35
N SER A 261 14.63 5.77 10.76
CA SER A 261 14.38 6.90 9.86
C SER A 261 15.47 7.13 8.80
N GLU A 262 16.68 6.61 8.98
CA GLU A 262 17.77 6.71 8.01
C GLU A 262 17.51 5.89 6.73
N TYR A 263 16.67 4.86 6.82
CA TYR A 263 16.38 3.91 5.74
C TYR A 263 15.14 4.30 4.91
N LEU A 264 14.42 5.36 5.29
CA LEU A 264 13.24 5.87 4.56
C LEU A 264 13.58 6.40 3.16
N ALA A 265 14.85 6.76 2.92
CA ALA A 265 15.33 7.14 1.59
C ALA A 265 15.50 5.93 0.64
N THR A 266 15.68 4.72 1.19
CA THR A 266 15.89 3.49 0.44
C THR A 266 14.64 2.64 0.29
N GLY A 267 13.56 2.88 1.04
CA GLY A 267 12.25 2.26 0.86
C GLY A 267 11.41 2.27 2.15
N ASP A 268 10.47 1.35 2.26
CA ASP A 268 9.62 1.22 3.44
C ASP A 268 10.41 0.65 4.62
N VAL A 269 10.04 1.00 5.86
CA VAL A 269 10.74 0.55 7.09
C VAL A 269 9.73 -0.01 8.09
N GLN A 270 10.06 -1.11 8.74
CA GLN A 270 9.22 -1.72 9.77
C GLN A 270 9.15 -0.86 11.05
N GLU A 271 7.96 -0.37 11.41
CA GLU A 271 7.76 0.46 12.60
C GLU A 271 7.54 -0.40 13.85
N PHE A 272 8.63 -0.87 14.47
CA PHE A 272 8.56 -1.74 15.65
C PHE A 272 7.85 -1.11 16.86
N ARG A 273 7.76 0.22 16.95
CA ARG A 273 7.04 0.88 18.05
C ARG A 273 5.53 0.61 18.00
N TYR A 274 4.97 0.55 16.79
CA TYR A 274 3.59 0.14 16.54
C TYR A 274 3.30 -1.22 17.18
N THR A 275 4.20 -2.18 17.02
CA THR A 275 4.12 -3.53 17.58
C THR A 275 4.13 -3.53 19.11
N THR A 276 5.09 -2.82 19.72
CA THR A 276 5.23 -2.75 21.19
C THR A 276 4.08 -1.98 21.84
N ASP A 277 3.58 -0.92 21.19
CA ASP A 277 2.47 -0.12 21.69
C ASP A 277 1.12 -0.82 21.54
N LEU A 278 0.89 -1.61 20.49
CA LEU A 278 -0.27 -2.49 20.44
C LEU A 278 -0.24 -3.51 21.59
N LYS A 279 0.92 -4.10 21.92
CA LYS A 279 1.06 -4.96 23.11
C LYS A 279 0.78 -4.20 24.41
N ARG A 280 1.32 -2.99 24.55
CA ARG A 280 1.08 -2.11 25.72
C ARG A 280 -0.41 -1.83 25.90
N VAL A 281 -1.09 -1.39 24.83
CA VAL A 281 -2.49 -0.97 24.88
C VAL A 281 -3.44 -2.14 25.10
N PHE A 282 -3.37 -3.21 24.29
CA PHE A 282 -4.23 -4.39 24.45
C PHE A 282 -3.89 -5.23 25.69
N GLY A 283 -2.70 -5.07 26.28
CA GLY A 283 -2.30 -5.77 27.50
C GLY A 283 -2.62 -5.03 28.81
N ASN A 284 -2.47 -3.70 28.84
CA ASN A 284 -2.36 -2.95 30.10
C ASN A 284 -3.07 -1.58 30.12
N GLU A 285 -3.61 -1.09 28.99
CA GLU A 285 -4.18 0.27 28.91
C GLU A 285 -5.61 0.27 28.32
N LYS A 286 -5.92 1.24 27.44
CA LYS A 286 -7.27 1.50 26.92
C LYS A 286 -7.28 1.65 25.41
N LEU A 287 -8.15 0.91 24.72
CA LEU A 287 -8.31 1.05 23.26
C LEU A 287 -8.71 2.47 22.85
N ALA A 288 -9.43 3.21 23.71
CA ALA A 288 -9.79 4.61 23.48
C ALA A 288 -8.58 5.54 23.21
N TYR A 289 -7.36 5.16 23.65
CA TYR A 289 -6.14 5.92 23.36
C TYR A 289 -5.71 5.83 21.89
N LEU A 290 -6.14 4.81 21.14
CA LEU A 290 -5.75 4.58 19.74
C LEU A 290 -6.37 5.57 18.73
N LYS A 291 -7.12 6.56 19.19
CA LYS A 291 -7.85 7.56 18.38
C LYS A 291 -6.98 8.37 17.41
N ASN A 292 -5.69 8.52 17.73
CA ASN A 292 -4.68 9.21 16.91
C ASN A 292 -3.44 8.33 16.68
N PHE A 293 -3.58 7.01 16.73
CA PHE A 293 -2.47 6.06 16.54
C PHE A 293 -1.79 6.25 15.17
N GLY A 294 -0.47 6.01 15.08
CA GLY A 294 0.33 6.32 13.89
C GLY A 294 1.23 7.53 14.09
N GLU A 295 1.37 8.37 13.06
CA GLU A 295 2.33 9.50 13.02
C GLU A 295 2.24 10.45 14.23
N ALA A 296 1.05 10.68 14.79
CA ALA A 296 0.86 11.55 15.96
C ALA A 296 1.42 10.95 17.28
N TRP A 297 1.84 9.68 17.28
CA TRP A 297 2.60 9.04 18.36
C TRP A 297 4.13 9.15 18.11
N GLY A 298 4.56 9.93 17.12
CA GLY A 298 5.97 10.09 16.74
C GLY A 298 6.49 8.94 15.87
N TYR A 299 5.61 8.16 15.26
CA TYR A 299 5.97 7.09 14.32
C TYR A 299 6.52 7.66 13.00
N MET A 300 7.15 6.81 12.20
CA MET A 300 7.60 7.14 10.84
C MET A 300 6.41 7.50 9.91
N PRO A 301 6.64 8.10 8.73
CA PRO A 301 5.57 8.42 7.78
C PRO A 301 4.78 7.17 7.37
N SER A 302 3.45 7.24 7.43
CA SER A 302 2.52 6.14 7.15
C SER A 302 2.74 5.55 5.75
N GLY A 303 3.05 6.39 4.76
CA GLY A 303 3.31 6.00 3.38
C GLY A 303 4.66 5.30 3.15
N GLN A 304 5.46 5.10 4.19
CA GLN A 304 6.79 4.47 4.16
C GLN A 304 7.00 3.47 5.32
N SER A 305 5.91 3.02 5.96
CA SER A 305 5.97 2.22 7.20
C SER A 305 5.29 0.87 7.06
N GLY A 306 6.03 -0.20 7.38
CA GLY A 306 5.48 -1.54 7.58
C GLY A 306 4.91 -1.70 9.00
N THR A 307 3.71 -2.26 9.13
CA THR A 307 3.03 -2.49 10.41
C THR A 307 2.81 -3.98 10.68
N MET A 308 2.87 -4.38 11.95
CA MET A 308 2.63 -5.76 12.37
C MET A 308 2.16 -5.81 13.82
N VAL A 309 1.37 -6.83 14.17
CA VAL A 309 1.02 -7.15 15.57
C VAL A 309 2.11 -8.00 16.24
N ALA A 310 2.85 -8.75 15.43
CA ALA A 310 4.00 -9.58 15.79
C ALA A 310 4.83 -9.91 14.52
N ASN A 311 6.11 -10.25 14.66
CA ASN A 311 6.87 -11.06 13.71
C ASN A 311 7.42 -12.32 14.40
N HIS A 312 8.34 -13.02 13.75
CA HIS A 312 8.98 -14.21 14.32
C HIS A 312 9.78 -13.91 15.59
N ASP A 313 10.58 -12.83 15.63
CA ASP A 313 11.34 -12.45 16.84
C ASP A 313 10.44 -12.01 17.98
N THR A 314 9.50 -11.09 17.70
CA THR A 314 8.82 -10.34 18.76
C THR A 314 7.85 -11.21 19.55
N GLU A 315 7.26 -12.25 18.94
CA GLU A 315 6.44 -13.23 19.65
C GLU A 315 7.29 -14.19 20.50
N ARG A 316 8.55 -14.44 20.09
CA ARG A 316 9.49 -15.38 20.75
C ARG A 316 10.28 -14.75 21.88
N ASN A 317 10.65 -13.47 21.73
CA ASN A 317 11.33 -12.69 22.76
C ASN A 317 10.36 -11.98 23.73
N GLY A 318 9.05 -11.99 23.41
CA GLY A 318 7.99 -11.45 24.27
C GLY A 318 7.76 -9.94 24.17
N SER A 319 8.37 -9.24 23.21
CA SER A 319 8.16 -7.80 22.98
C SER A 319 6.83 -7.46 22.29
N SER A 320 6.20 -8.40 21.57
CA SER A 320 4.87 -8.23 20.96
C SER A 320 3.79 -9.07 21.63
N LEU A 321 2.55 -8.99 21.12
CA LEU A 321 1.56 -10.04 21.31
C LEU A 321 1.98 -11.30 20.53
N SER A 322 1.36 -12.43 20.83
CA SER A 322 1.59 -13.74 20.22
C SER A 322 0.27 -14.47 19.99
N TYR A 323 0.29 -15.55 19.20
CA TYR A 323 -0.90 -16.40 19.00
C TYR A 323 -1.49 -16.98 20.32
N ARG A 324 -0.73 -16.92 21.43
CA ARG A 324 -1.12 -17.38 22.76
C ARG A 324 -1.98 -16.37 23.54
N ASP A 325 -1.96 -15.09 23.15
CA ASP A 325 -2.66 -14.00 23.84
C ASP A 325 -4.16 -13.89 23.46
N GLY A 326 -4.68 -14.86 22.71
CA GLY A 326 -6.11 -15.03 22.43
C GLY A 326 -6.75 -13.80 21.79
N ALA A 327 -7.79 -13.27 22.45
CA ALA A 327 -8.51 -12.10 21.95
C ALA A 327 -7.64 -10.85 21.78
N ASN A 328 -6.61 -10.65 22.63
CA ASN A 328 -5.71 -9.51 22.49
C ASN A 328 -5.00 -9.54 21.13
N TYR A 329 -4.52 -10.70 20.71
CA TYR A 329 -3.84 -10.90 19.43
C TYR A 329 -4.80 -10.76 18.24
N THR A 330 -5.98 -11.37 18.32
CA THR A 330 -6.98 -11.32 17.25
C THR A 330 -7.54 -9.91 17.06
N LEU A 331 -7.92 -9.22 18.13
CA LEU A 331 -8.48 -7.87 18.05
C LEU A 331 -7.42 -6.82 17.67
N ALA A 332 -6.15 -7.02 18.05
CA ALA A 332 -5.04 -6.20 17.54
C ALA A 332 -4.85 -6.35 16.01
N HIS A 333 -5.09 -7.54 15.45
CA HIS A 333 -5.10 -7.75 13.99
C HIS A 333 -6.31 -7.09 13.32
N VAL A 334 -7.51 -7.23 13.90
CA VAL A 334 -8.72 -6.54 13.42
C VAL A 334 -8.51 -5.03 13.40
N PHE A 335 -7.96 -4.46 14.47
CA PHE A 335 -7.60 -3.05 14.54
C PHE A 335 -6.55 -2.68 13.48
N MET A 336 -5.43 -3.42 13.38
CA MET A 336 -4.36 -3.13 12.41
C MET A 336 -4.84 -3.12 10.97
N LEU A 337 -5.67 -4.09 10.58
CA LEU A 337 -6.19 -4.21 9.22
C LEU A 337 -7.32 -3.18 8.95
N ALA A 338 -8.06 -2.76 9.98
CA ALA A 338 -9.02 -1.67 9.86
C ALA A 338 -8.37 -0.28 9.81
N HIS A 339 -7.24 -0.08 10.47
CA HIS A 339 -6.55 1.20 10.61
C HIS A 339 -5.85 1.62 9.31
N PRO A 340 -5.77 2.92 8.96
CA PRO A 340 -5.13 3.37 7.71
C PRO A 340 -3.60 3.35 7.76
N TYR A 341 -2.99 3.43 8.94
CA TYR A 341 -1.53 3.61 9.08
C TYR A 341 -0.73 2.41 8.54
N GLY A 342 0.25 2.69 7.67
CA GLY A 342 1.21 1.72 7.16
C GLY A 342 0.67 0.67 6.19
N ALA A 343 1.59 -0.19 5.75
CA ALA A 343 1.35 -1.43 5.01
C ALA A 343 1.40 -2.63 5.98
N PRO A 344 0.28 -3.35 6.20
CA PRO A 344 0.20 -4.36 7.25
C PRO A 344 0.71 -5.75 6.82
N SER A 345 1.58 -6.32 7.64
CA SER A 345 2.05 -7.70 7.58
C SER A 345 1.38 -8.55 8.67
N VAL A 346 0.75 -9.65 8.25
CA VAL A 346 0.15 -10.67 9.12
C VAL A 346 1.14 -11.81 9.27
N HIS A 347 1.74 -11.93 10.46
CA HIS A 347 2.68 -13.02 10.78
C HIS A 347 1.96 -14.35 11.00
N SER A 348 2.45 -15.43 10.39
CA SER A 348 1.84 -16.76 10.44
C SER A 348 2.89 -17.87 10.57
N GLY A 349 3.34 -18.07 11.80
CA GLY A 349 4.25 -19.16 12.16
C GLY A 349 3.56 -20.45 12.64
N TYR A 350 4.14 -21.01 13.70
CA TYR A 350 3.84 -22.33 14.25
C TYR A 350 4.03 -22.31 15.77
N GLU A 351 3.46 -23.29 16.47
CA GLU A 351 3.56 -23.43 17.91
C GLU A 351 4.97 -23.79 18.37
N PHE A 352 5.51 -23.04 19.33
CA PHE A 352 6.84 -23.25 19.89
C PHE A 352 6.80 -23.34 21.42
N GLY A 353 7.46 -24.34 21.99
CA GLY A 353 7.65 -24.49 23.45
C GLY A 353 8.94 -23.84 23.98
N ASP A 354 9.90 -23.60 23.08
CA ASP A 354 11.14 -22.87 23.32
C ASP A 354 11.29 -21.79 22.24
N ARG A 355 11.96 -20.67 22.56
CA ARG A 355 12.12 -19.52 21.66
C ARG A 355 12.89 -19.87 20.39
N ASP A 356 13.89 -20.75 20.47
CA ASP A 356 14.83 -21.04 19.39
C ASP A 356 14.34 -22.21 18.51
N ALA A 357 13.22 -22.85 18.86
CA ALA A 357 12.62 -23.99 18.14
C ALA A 357 12.25 -23.67 16.67
N GLY A 358 12.79 -24.45 15.74
CA GLY A 358 12.45 -24.45 14.31
C GLY A 358 11.08 -25.06 14.00
N ALA A 359 10.70 -25.01 12.72
CA ALA A 359 9.37 -25.41 12.26
C ALA A 359 9.10 -26.92 12.45
N PRO A 360 7.85 -27.30 12.76
CA PRO A 360 7.45 -28.69 12.88
C PRO A 360 7.29 -29.35 11.51
N ASN A 361 7.09 -30.67 11.52
CA ASN A 361 6.69 -31.46 10.35
C ASN A 361 7.58 -31.30 9.10
N GLY A 362 8.86 -30.96 9.27
CA GLY A 362 9.81 -30.76 8.17
C GLY A 362 9.37 -29.65 7.21
N HIS A 363 8.90 -28.52 7.72
CA HIS A 363 8.42 -27.35 6.95
C HIS A 363 7.13 -27.58 6.15
N GLN A 364 6.58 -28.80 6.12
CA GLN A 364 5.40 -29.12 5.34
C GLN A 364 4.10 -28.78 6.09
N VAL A 365 3.24 -27.99 5.45
CA VAL A 365 1.89 -27.68 5.94
C VAL A 365 0.86 -28.42 5.08
N ASN A 366 0.18 -29.39 5.72
CA ASN A 366 -0.87 -30.19 5.09
C ASN A 366 -2.27 -29.69 5.47
N ALA A 367 -2.41 -29.16 6.69
CA ALA A 367 -3.62 -28.55 7.23
C ALA A 367 -3.24 -27.57 8.34
N CYS A 368 -4.07 -26.56 8.55
CA CYS A 368 -3.93 -25.61 9.66
C CYS A 368 -4.43 -26.20 10.99
N TYR A 369 -3.95 -25.64 12.11
CA TYR A 369 -4.18 -26.15 13.48
C TYR A 369 -3.79 -27.62 13.65
N SER A 370 -2.87 -28.10 12.82
CA SER A 370 -2.44 -29.50 12.72
C SER A 370 -0.92 -29.56 12.71
N ASN A 371 -0.35 -30.56 13.37
CA ASN A 371 1.11 -30.75 13.47
C ASN A 371 1.89 -29.51 13.94
N GLY A 372 1.26 -28.65 14.77
CA GLY A 372 1.84 -27.41 15.30
C GLY A 372 1.73 -26.17 14.39
N TRP A 373 1.06 -26.22 13.23
CA TRP A 373 0.92 -25.05 12.36
C TRP A 373 -0.26 -24.14 12.77
N SER A 374 0.03 -22.91 13.19
CA SER A 374 -0.94 -21.98 13.76
C SER A 374 -1.79 -21.25 12.71
N CYS A 375 -1.25 -21.00 11.51
CA CYS A 375 -1.95 -20.37 10.36
C CYS A 375 -2.71 -19.07 10.68
N GLN A 376 -2.13 -18.13 11.42
CA GLN A 376 -2.81 -16.89 11.84
C GLN A 376 -3.42 -16.08 10.67
N HIS A 377 -2.81 -16.14 9.48
CA HIS A 377 -3.32 -15.51 8.27
C HIS A 377 -4.69 -16.05 7.78
N ALA A 378 -5.08 -17.26 8.21
CA ALA A 378 -6.29 -17.96 7.80
C ALA A 378 -7.41 -17.92 8.87
N TRP A 379 -7.15 -17.33 10.05
CA TRP A 379 -8.17 -17.14 11.09
C TRP A 379 -9.24 -16.16 10.56
N ARG A 380 -10.54 -16.49 10.60
CA ARG A 380 -11.61 -15.70 9.92
C ARG A 380 -11.50 -14.20 10.23
N GLN A 381 -11.39 -13.87 11.51
CA GLN A 381 -11.33 -12.50 12.05
C GLN A 381 -10.17 -11.68 11.44
N ILE A 382 -9.07 -12.34 11.05
CA ILE A 382 -7.89 -11.74 10.43
C ILE A 382 -8.03 -11.78 8.91
N ALA A 383 -8.28 -12.96 8.34
CA ALA A 383 -8.40 -13.22 6.91
C ALA A 383 -9.48 -12.36 6.22
N ASN A 384 -10.62 -12.12 6.87
CA ASN A 384 -11.69 -11.31 6.30
C ASN A 384 -11.40 -9.80 6.41
N MET A 385 -10.56 -9.39 7.35
CA MET A 385 -10.11 -7.99 7.45
C MET A 385 -9.11 -7.60 6.37
N VAL A 386 -8.58 -8.55 5.60
CA VAL A 386 -7.82 -8.28 4.37
C VAL A 386 -8.75 -7.68 3.30
N ALA A 387 -9.92 -8.27 3.09
CA ALA A 387 -10.95 -7.73 2.20
C ALA A 387 -11.47 -6.36 2.69
N PHE A 388 -11.59 -6.17 4.01
CA PHE A 388 -11.87 -4.87 4.63
C PHE A 388 -10.77 -3.84 4.31
N ARG A 389 -9.48 -4.17 4.49
CA ARG A 389 -8.36 -3.25 4.23
C ARG A 389 -8.32 -2.84 2.76
N ASN A 390 -8.44 -3.80 1.85
CA ASN A 390 -8.48 -3.54 0.41
C ASN A 390 -9.67 -2.65 0.03
N ALA A 391 -10.87 -2.93 0.56
CA ALA A 391 -12.05 -2.11 0.32
C ALA A 391 -11.91 -0.69 0.90
N SER A 392 -11.21 -0.52 2.02
CA SER A 392 -11.02 0.77 2.71
C SER A 392 -9.81 1.58 2.26
N GLU A 393 -8.96 1.05 1.37
CA GLU A 393 -7.71 1.69 0.97
C GLU A 393 -7.93 3.11 0.37
N GLY A 394 -6.97 4.01 0.62
CA GLY A 394 -7.06 5.42 0.26
C GLY A 394 -8.00 6.28 1.13
N THR A 395 -8.63 5.74 2.18
CA THR A 395 -9.51 6.52 3.08
C THR A 395 -8.91 6.75 4.47
N GLY A 396 -9.15 7.93 5.05
CA GLY A 396 -8.88 8.22 6.45
C GLY A 396 -9.94 7.65 7.41
N ILE A 397 -9.72 7.85 8.71
CA ILE A 397 -10.68 7.53 9.77
C ILE A 397 -11.84 8.54 9.74
N THR A 398 -13.07 8.03 9.88
CA THR A 398 -14.31 8.82 10.02
C THR A 398 -15.13 8.31 11.19
N ASN A 399 -16.08 9.11 11.71
CA ASN A 399 -17.07 8.67 12.71
C ASN A 399 -16.49 7.91 13.92
N TRP A 400 -15.34 8.35 14.45
CA TRP A 400 -14.72 7.71 15.61
C TRP A 400 -15.62 7.83 16.84
N TRP A 401 -15.92 6.69 17.45
CA TRP A 401 -16.60 6.55 18.72
C TRP A 401 -15.73 5.71 19.68
N ASP A 402 -15.76 6.08 20.96
CA ASP A 402 -15.14 5.31 22.04
C ASP A 402 -15.97 5.48 23.32
N ASN A 403 -15.86 4.55 24.25
CA ASN A 403 -16.49 4.63 25.58
C ASN A 403 -15.53 5.18 26.68
N GLY A 404 -14.40 5.79 26.30
CA GLY A 404 -13.34 6.16 27.24
C GLY A 404 -12.64 4.96 27.93
N SER A 405 -12.81 3.76 27.40
CA SER A 405 -12.34 2.49 27.95
C SER A 405 -11.89 1.55 26.80
N ASN A 406 -12.42 0.33 26.70
CA ASN A 406 -11.97 -0.71 25.76
C ASN A 406 -12.98 -1.05 24.65
N ALA A 407 -14.04 -0.26 24.50
CA ALA A 407 -14.87 -0.29 23.30
C ALA A 407 -14.55 0.91 22.40
N VAL A 408 -14.22 0.63 21.13
CA VAL A 408 -13.90 1.63 20.09
C VAL A 408 -14.55 1.25 18.76
N ALA A 409 -14.94 2.25 17.97
CA ALA A 409 -15.51 2.03 16.65
C ALA A 409 -15.16 3.19 15.70
N PHE A 410 -14.95 2.90 14.43
CA PHE A 410 -14.67 3.93 13.42
C PHE A 410 -14.99 3.49 11.99
N GLY A 411 -15.33 4.47 11.18
CA GLY A 411 -15.44 4.36 9.74
C GLY A 411 -14.12 4.56 9.02
N ARG A 412 -14.07 4.07 7.79
CA ARG A 412 -13.00 4.29 6.80
C ARG A 412 -13.62 4.90 5.56
N GLY A 413 -13.70 6.23 5.56
CA GLY A 413 -14.54 6.99 4.62
C GLY A 413 -15.99 6.48 4.63
N SER A 414 -16.56 6.32 3.43
CA SER A 414 -17.83 5.63 3.17
C SER A 414 -17.66 4.17 2.74
N LYS A 415 -16.45 3.61 2.83
CA LYS A 415 -16.10 2.29 2.28
C LYS A 415 -16.18 1.14 3.29
N ALA A 416 -15.90 1.40 4.57
CA ALA A 416 -15.94 0.39 5.62
C ALA A 416 -16.21 0.98 7.02
N TYR A 417 -16.58 0.14 7.98
CA TYR A 417 -16.79 0.50 9.39
C TYR A 417 -16.48 -0.69 10.30
N VAL A 418 -15.71 -0.47 11.36
CA VAL A 418 -15.36 -1.48 12.38
C VAL A 418 -15.82 -1.03 13.76
N ALA A 419 -16.21 -1.98 14.61
CA ALA A 419 -16.38 -1.80 16.04
C ALA A 419 -15.71 -2.95 16.79
N VAL A 420 -14.93 -2.64 17.83
CA VAL A 420 -14.18 -3.59 18.66
C VAL A 420 -14.61 -3.39 20.11
N ASN A 421 -14.94 -4.48 20.78
CA ASN A 421 -15.27 -4.51 22.20
C ASN A 421 -14.30 -5.43 22.95
N HIS A 422 -13.25 -4.83 23.52
CA HIS A 422 -12.23 -5.51 24.34
C HIS A 422 -12.58 -5.44 25.84
N GLU A 423 -13.87 -5.43 26.15
CA GLU A 423 -14.40 -5.52 27.52
C GLU A 423 -14.98 -6.93 27.76
N GLY A 424 -15.04 -7.36 29.03
CA GLY A 424 -15.51 -8.71 29.38
C GLY A 424 -17.02 -8.93 29.27
N GLY A 425 -17.79 -7.88 28.97
CA GLY A 425 -19.25 -7.92 28.81
C GLY A 425 -19.67 -7.53 27.39
N SER A 426 -20.87 -7.93 26.99
CA SER A 426 -21.43 -7.57 25.68
C SER A 426 -21.86 -6.10 25.63
N LEU A 427 -21.62 -5.46 24.49
CA LEU A 427 -21.98 -4.07 24.21
C LEU A 427 -23.06 -4.01 23.13
N THR A 428 -24.24 -3.47 23.47
CA THR A 428 -25.23 -3.03 22.47
C THR A 428 -25.13 -1.53 22.28
N GLN A 429 -24.85 -1.10 21.04
CA GLN A 429 -24.68 0.31 20.71
C GLN A 429 -25.23 0.64 19.31
N THR A 430 -25.74 1.85 19.14
CA THR A 430 -26.10 2.44 17.85
C THR A 430 -24.95 3.32 17.37
N PHE A 431 -24.32 2.91 16.28
CA PHE A 431 -23.17 3.58 15.68
C PHE A 431 -23.60 4.49 14.53
N GLN A 432 -22.95 5.65 14.43
CA GLN A 432 -22.99 6.49 13.23
C GLN A 432 -21.89 6.05 12.27
N THR A 433 -22.22 5.86 11.00
CA THR A 433 -21.29 5.53 9.92
C THR A 433 -21.54 6.42 8.69
N SER A 434 -20.63 6.36 7.73
CA SER A 434 -20.79 6.94 6.39
C SER A 434 -20.92 5.87 5.31
N LEU A 435 -21.05 4.59 5.69
CA LEU A 435 -21.46 3.52 4.77
C LEU A 435 -22.81 3.86 4.10
N PRO A 436 -23.01 3.55 2.82
CA PRO A 436 -24.32 3.64 2.16
C PRO A 436 -25.39 2.82 2.89
N ALA A 437 -26.64 3.29 2.84
CA ALA A 437 -27.77 2.54 3.39
C ALA A 437 -27.94 1.15 2.73
N GLY A 438 -28.22 0.13 3.54
CA GLY A 438 -28.35 -1.25 3.10
C GLY A 438 -27.91 -2.26 4.16
N THR A 439 -28.11 -3.54 3.88
CA THR A 439 -27.71 -4.65 4.75
C THR A 439 -26.29 -5.11 4.40
N TYR A 440 -25.47 -5.37 5.41
CA TYR A 440 -24.08 -5.80 5.28
C TYR A 440 -23.84 -7.08 6.08
N CYS A 441 -23.03 -7.98 5.52
CA CYS A 441 -22.49 -9.14 6.23
C CYS A 441 -21.46 -8.67 7.25
N ASP A 442 -21.56 -9.14 8.49
CA ASP A 442 -20.51 -8.95 9.49
C ASP A 442 -19.39 -9.95 9.24
N VAL A 443 -18.28 -9.46 8.70
CA VAL A 443 -17.19 -10.33 8.22
C VAL A 443 -16.31 -10.89 9.34
N GLN A 444 -16.55 -10.50 10.61
CA GLN A 444 -15.98 -11.18 11.78
C GLN A 444 -16.70 -12.51 12.07
N HIS A 445 -18.03 -12.51 11.92
CA HIS A 445 -18.89 -13.63 12.28
C HIS A 445 -19.27 -14.53 11.10
N GLY A 446 -19.33 -13.98 9.89
CA GLY A 446 -19.64 -14.68 8.66
C GLY A 446 -18.66 -14.42 7.53
N ASP A 447 -18.99 -14.99 6.38
CA ASP A 447 -18.33 -14.80 5.09
C ASP A 447 -19.42 -14.41 4.06
N PRO A 448 -19.21 -13.40 3.21
CA PRO A 448 -20.12 -13.10 2.10
C PRO A 448 -20.22 -14.27 1.13
N THR A 449 -21.43 -14.62 0.68
CA THR A 449 -21.67 -15.79 -0.20
C THR A 449 -21.80 -15.40 -1.67
N ALA A 450 -21.46 -16.33 -2.57
CA ALA A 450 -21.39 -16.08 -4.03
C ALA A 450 -22.73 -15.68 -4.70
N ASP A 451 -23.85 -15.93 -4.02
CA ASP A 451 -25.20 -15.51 -4.40
C ASP A 451 -25.60 -14.12 -3.85
N GLY A 452 -24.73 -13.47 -3.08
CA GLY A 452 -24.94 -12.14 -2.50
C GLY A 452 -25.50 -12.16 -1.06
N GLY A 453 -25.41 -13.29 -0.37
CA GLY A 453 -25.81 -13.46 1.03
C GLY A 453 -24.64 -13.35 2.02
N CYS A 454 -24.85 -13.90 3.22
CA CYS A 454 -23.88 -13.94 4.32
C CYS A 454 -24.05 -15.26 5.09
N THR A 455 -22.95 -15.90 5.48
CA THR A 455 -23.01 -17.14 6.30
C THR A 455 -23.24 -16.89 7.80
N GLY A 456 -23.24 -15.63 8.24
CA GLY A 456 -23.37 -15.23 9.65
C GLY A 456 -24.28 -14.02 9.85
N THR A 457 -24.02 -13.27 10.92
CA THR A 457 -24.79 -12.07 11.29
C THR A 457 -24.77 -11.01 10.18
N THR A 458 -25.88 -10.29 10.02
CA THR A 458 -25.97 -9.12 9.13
C THR A 458 -26.49 -7.90 9.89
N TYR A 459 -26.04 -6.72 9.49
CA TYR A 459 -26.46 -5.44 10.07
C TYR A 459 -26.96 -4.49 8.98
N THR A 460 -28.06 -3.79 9.23
CA THR A 460 -28.64 -2.83 8.28
C THR A 460 -28.29 -1.40 8.68
N VAL A 461 -27.61 -0.70 7.77
CA VAL A 461 -27.35 0.73 7.85
C VAL A 461 -28.57 1.49 7.28
N GLY A 462 -29.14 2.39 8.08
CA GLY A 462 -30.26 3.24 7.70
C GLY A 462 -29.88 4.37 6.74
N ALA A 463 -30.90 5.05 6.19
CA ALA A 463 -30.72 6.23 5.34
C ALA A 463 -30.14 7.45 6.10
N ASP A 464 -30.15 7.42 7.43
CA ASP A 464 -29.49 8.37 8.32
C ASP A 464 -28.04 7.98 8.65
N GLY A 465 -27.52 6.91 8.04
CA GLY A 465 -26.18 6.39 8.27
C GLY A 465 -25.99 5.70 9.62
N LYS A 466 -27.04 5.23 10.28
CA LYS A 466 -26.92 4.52 11.57
C LYS A 466 -27.18 3.01 11.45
N PHE A 467 -26.53 2.24 12.30
CA PHE A 467 -26.86 0.83 12.55
C PHE A 467 -26.72 0.53 14.04
N THR A 468 -27.48 -0.43 14.56
CA THR A 468 -27.34 -0.93 15.93
C THR A 468 -26.74 -2.33 15.90
N ALA A 469 -25.70 -2.56 16.70
CA ALA A 469 -25.07 -3.87 16.85
C ALA A 469 -24.93 -4.26 18.31
N THR A 470 -24.97 -5.57 18.55
CA THR A 470 -24.64 -6.19 19.84
C THR A 470 -23.38 -7.01 19.62
N ILE A 471 -22.29 -6.56 20.24
CA ILE A 471 -20.96 -7.15 20.13
C ILE A 471 -20.72 -8.01 21.37
N GLY A 472 -20.09 -9.17 21.22
CA GLY A 472 -19.66 -9.99 22.36
C GLY A 472 -18.66 -9.26 23.25
N GLY A 473 -18.32 -9.83 24.40
CA GLY A 473 -17.14 -9.42 25.14
C GLY A 473 -15.89 -10.04 24.50
N ASN A 474 -14.81 -9.26 24.37
CA ASN A 474 -13.60 -9.65 23.64
C ASN A 474 -13.84 -10.02 22.16
N ASP A 475 -14.61 -9.19 21.46
CA ASP A 475 -15.19 -9.47 20.14
C ASP A 475 -15.24 -8.21 19.24
N ALA A 476 -15.58 -8.36 17.96
CA ALA A 476 -15.68 -7.27 16.99
C ALA A 476 -16.77 -7.48 15.93
N VAL A 477 -17.21 -6.38 15.32
CA VAL A 477 -18.09 -6.32 14.14
C VAL A 477 -17.38 -5.54 13.04
N ALA A 478 -17.39 -6.04 11.80
CA ALA A 478 -16.77 -5.36 10.66
C ALA A 478 -17.62 -5.41 9.39
N LEU A 479 -17.90 -4.24 8.82
CA LEU A 479 -18.75 -4.04 7.64
C LEU A 479 -17.96 -3.30 6.55
N HIS A 480 -18.08 -3.71 5.29
CA HIS A 480 -17.49 -2.99 4.16
C HIS A 480 -18.32 -3.12 2.87
N VAL A 481 -18.12 -2.20 1.92
CA VAL A 481 -18.90 -2.14 0.66
C VAL A 481 -18.81 -3.42 -0.18
N GLY A 482 -17.71 -4.17 -0.09
CA GLY A 482 -17.54 -5.48 -0.73
C GLY A 482 -18.22 -6.66 -0.01
N ALA A 483 -18.95 -6.40 1.08
CA ALA A 483 -19.69 -7.37 1.89
C ALA A 483 -21.16 -6.96 2.07
N ARG A 484 -21.69 -6.15 1.14
CA ARG A 484 -23.09 -5.70 1.16
C ARG A 484 -24.01 -6.81 0.63
N VAL A 485 -25.05 -7.14 1.38
CA VAL A 485 -26.01 -8.18 1.01
C VAL A 485 -26.86 -7.70 -0.18
N GLY A 486 -26.95 -8.54 -1.20
CA GLY A 486 -27.54 -8.24 -2.51
C GLY A 486 -26.52 -7.95 -3.62
N ASP A 487 -25.30 -7.54 -3.26
CA ASP A 487 -24.16 -7.41 -4.17
C ASP A 487 -23.30 -8.70 -4.05
N LYS A 488 -22.85 -9.31 -5.16
CA LYS A 488 -22.11 -10.59 -5.08
C LYS A 488 -20.60 -10.36 -4.95
N PRO A 489 -19.86 -11.23 -4.23
CA PRO A 489 -18.40 -11.21 -4.22
C PRO A 489 -17.83 -11.36 -5.63
N GLY A 490 -17.13 -10.32 -6.10
CA GLY A 490 -16.58 -10.25 -7.46
C GLY A 490 -17.48 -9.59 -8.51
N ASP A 491 -18.67 -9.11 -8.13
CA ASP A 491 -19.45 -8.23 -9.01
C ASP A 491 -18.75 -6.88 -9.17
N HIS A 492 -18.44 -6.51 -10.41
CA HIS A 492 -18.03 -5.16 -10.74
C HIS A 492 -19.21 -4.20 -10.64
N THR A 493 -18.91 -2.95 -10.28
CA THR A 493 -19.84 -1.82 -10.36
C THR A 493 -19.25 -0.70 -11.22
N ALA A 494 -20.12 0.13 -11.79
CA ALA A 494 -19.77 1.35 -12.49
C ALA A 494 -20.65 2.50 -11.98
N THR A 495 -20.07 3.54 -11.38
CA THR A 495 -20.76 4.79 -11.06
C THR A 495 -20.49 5.79 -12.16
N VAL A 496 -21.44 5.91 -13.08
CA VAL A 496 -21.33 6.76 -14.27
C VAL A 496 -21.89 8.14 -13.96
N TYR A 497 -21.02 9.14 -13.94
CA TYR A 497 -21.33 10.56 -13.82
C TYR A 497 -21.44 11.19 -15.20
N TYR A 498 -22.57 11.80 -15.54
CA TYR A 498 -22.81 12.47 -16.81
C TYR A 498 -23.02 13.97 -16.60
N SER A 499 -22.37 14.80 -17.40
CA SER A 499 -22.37 16.25 -17.15
C SER A 499 -23.62 16.93 -17.71
N THR A 500 -24.25 17.78 -16.89
CA THR A 500 -25.55 18.42 -17.19
C THR A 500 -25.48 19.59 -18.18
N GLY A 501 -24.35 19.81 -18.84
CA GLY A 501 -24.13 20.92 -19.79
C GLY A 501 -25.04 20.94 -21.01
N LYS A 502 -25.84 19.89 -21.24
CA LYS A 502 -26.88 19.85 -22.28
C LYS A 502 -28.23 20.46 -21.84
N ASN A 503 -28.36 20.84 -20.57
CA ASN A 503 -29.55 21.51 -20.02
C ASN A 503 -30.87 20.76 -20.26
N TRP A 504 -30.84 19.43 -20.29
CA TRP A 504 -32.05 18.59 -20.31
C TRP A 504 -32.80 18.67 -18.97
N SER A 505 -34.13 18.57 -19.02
CA SER A 505 -35.02 18.55 -17.86
C SER A 505 -34.97 17.24 -17.04
N ALA A 506 -34.47 16.16 -17.65
CA ALA A 506 -34.20 14.88 -17.02
C ALA A 506 -33.00 14.22 -17.72
N TYR A 507 -32.36 13.25 -17.05
CA TYR A 507 -31.24 12.49 -17.59
C TYR A 507 -31.44 10.99 -17.33
N HIS A 508 -31.29 10.19 -18.37
CA HIS A 508 -31.34 8.73 -18.30
C HIS A 508 -30.08 8.15 -18.93
N ILE A 509 -29.63 7.02 -18.38
CA ILE A 509 -28.60 6.16 -18.96
C ILE A 509 -29.25 4.86 -19.45
N HIS A 510 -29.22 4.66 -20.77
CA HIS A 510 -29.56 3.42 -21.44
C HIS A 510 -28.25 2.65 -21.65
N TYR A 511 -28.17 1.38 -21.23
CA TYR A 511 -26.89 0.67 -21.20
C TYR A 511 -27.03 -0.85 -21.41
N ALA A 512 -25.92 -1.49 -21.76
CA ALA A 512 -25.72 -2.93 -21.77
C ALA A 512 -24.36 -3.25 -21.12
N PRO A 513 -24.29 -4.07 -20.05
CA PRO A 513 -23.02 -4.61 -19.57
C PRO A 513 -22.29 -5.38 -20.68
N THR A 514 -20.96 -5.49 -20.62
CA THR A 514 -20.17 -6.22 -21.64
C THR A 514 -20.63 -7.67 -21.74
N GLY A 515 -21.18 -8.07 -22.90
CA GLY A 515 -21.77 -9.39 -23.14
C GLY A 515 -23.23 -9.55 -22.69
N GLY A 516 -23.83 -8.52 -22.07
CA GLY A 516 -25.22 -8.47 -21.66
C GLY A 516 -26.16 -7.81 -22.69
N ALA A 517 -27.45 -7.79 -22.36
CA ALA A 517 -28.49 -7.11 -23.15
C ALA A 517 -28.63 -5.63 -22.77
N TRP A 518 -29.17 -4.82 -23.70
CA TRP A 518 -29.55 -3.43 -23.43
C TRP A 518 -30.79 -3.33 -22.54
N THR A 519 -30.77 -2.39 -21.59
CA THR A 519 -31.97 -1.92 -20.87
C THR A 519 -33.06 -1.46 -21.82
N THR A 520 -34.34 -1.60 -21.47
CA THR A 520 -35.44 -0.98 -22.24
C THR A 520 -35.29 0.54 -22.26
N ALA A 521 -35.38 1.17 -23.44
CA ALA A 521 -35.35 2.64 -23.57
C ALA A 521 -36.54 3.28 -22.80
N PRO A 522 -36.36 4.44 -22.11
CA PRO A 522 -35.19 5.33 -22.11
C PRO A 522 -34.00 4.89 -21.24
N GLY A 523 -34.05 3.71 -20.61
CA GLY A 523 -33.04 3.26 -19.65
C GLY A 523 -33.31 3.76 -18.24
N ALA A 524 -32.29 3.70 -17.38
CA ALA A 524 -32.43 4.06 -15.97
C ALA A 524 -32.27 5.58 -15.75
N ALA A 525 -33.17 6.19 -14.99
CA ALA A 525 -33.04 7.57 -14.57
C ALA A 525 -31.77 7.78 -13.71
N MET A 526 -31.07 8.89 -13.99
CA MET A 526 -29.89 9.36 -13.27
C MET A 526 -30.29 10.40 -12.21
N GLU A 527 -29.62 10.39 -11.06
CA GLU A 527 -29.88 11.28 -9.93
C GLU A 527 -28.90 12.45 -9.89
N SER A 528 -29.26 13.55 -9.22
CA SER A 528 -28.32 14.67 -9.01
C SER A 528 -27.10 14.22 -8.20
N ALA A 529 -25.89 14.54 -8.66
CA ALA A 529 -24.65 14.15 -8.00
C ALA A 529 -23.98 15.35 -7.32
N CYS A 530 -23.73 16.41 -8.10
CA CYS A 530 -23.21 17.70 -7.64
C CYS A 530 -23.37 18.74 -8.77
N THR A 531 -22.95 19.99 -8.54
CA THR A 531 -23.04 21.08 -9.51
C THR A 531 -22.42 20.67 -10.87
N GLY A 532 -23.25 20.62 -11.92
CA GLY A 532 -22.83 20.26 -13.27
C GLY A 532 -22.84 18.75 -13.60
N TRP A 533 -23.32 17.89 -12.69
CA TRP A 533 -23.27 16.42 -12.83
C TRP A 533 -24.50 15.70 -12.26
N VAL A 534 -25.00 14.73 -13.03
CA VAL A 534 -25.88 13.64 -12.56
C VAL A 534 -25.09 12.33 -12.51
N LYS A 535 -25.56 11.32 -11.76
CA LYS A 535 -24.90 10.00 -11.67
C LYS A 535 -25.87 8.82 -11.77
N LYS A 536 -25.31 7.64 -12.04
CA LYS A 536 -25.96 6.35 -11.79
C LYS A 536 -24.92 5.28 -11.44
N THR A 537 -25.10 4.58 -10.32
CA THR A 537 -24.36 3.34 -10.04
C THR A 537 -25.09 2.15 -10.67
N ILE A 538 -24.34 1.31 -11.36
CA ILE A 538 -24.79 0.13 -12.10
C ILE A 538 -23.98 -1.08 -11.62
N THR A 539 -24.64 -2.15 -11.19
CA THR A 539 -24.02 -3.46 -10.96
C THR A 539 -23.87 -4.18 -12.30
N LEU A 540 -22.66 -4.64 -12.61
CA LEU A 540 -22.31 -5.24 -13.91
C LEU A 540 -22.22 -6.77 -13.87
N GLY A 541 -22.30 -7.38 -12.68
CA GLY A 541 -21.91 -8.77 -12.50
C GLY A 541 -20.41 -8.93 -12.71
N SER A 542 -19.98 -10.07 -13.23
CA SER A 542 -18.57 -10.29 -13.62
C SER A 542 -18.11 -9.45 -14.83
N ALA A 543 -18.99 -8.72 -15.52
CA ALA A 543 -18.61 -7.94 -16.70
C ALA A 543 -17.70 -6.76 -16.34
N THR A 544 -16.57 -6.63 -17.05
CA THR A 544 -15.52 -5.62 -16.82
C THR A 544 -15.83 -4.24 -17.42
N GLY A 545 -17.09 -3.97 -17.76
CA GLY A 545 -17.53 -2.71 -18.36
C GLY A 545 -18.94 -2.77 -18.94
N LEU A 546 -19.30 -1.73 -19.67
CA LEU A 546 -20.61 -1.55 -20.30
C LEU A 546 -20.54 -0.65 -21.55
N LYS A 547 -21.49 -0.85 -22.47
CA LYS A 547 -21.89 0.18 -23.44
C LYS A 547 -23.01 1.04 -22.85
N ALA A 548 -23.02 2.34 -23.18
CA ALA A 548 -24.04 3.28 -22.73
C ALA A 548 -24.38 4.36 -23.77
N ALA A 549 -25.60 4.87 -23.70
CA ALA A 549 -26.08 6.08 -24.36
C ALA A 549 -26.96 6.88 -23.38
N PHE A 550 -26.91 8.20 -23.46
CA PHE A 550 -27.62 9.09 -22.54
C PHE A 550 -28.80 9.75 -23.25
N ASN A 551 -29.90 10.06 -22.55
CA ASN A 551 -31.04 10.74 -23.15
C ASN A 551 -31.87 11.55 -22.14
N ASN A 552 -32.74 12.40 -22.67
CA ASN A 552 -33.62 13.27 -21.86
C ASN A 552 -34.93 12.61 -21.39
N GLY A 553 -35.13 11.30 -21.62
CA GLY A 553 -36.40 10.59 -21.40
C GLY A 553 -37.50 10.87 -22.45
N ALA A 554 -37.27 11.82 -23.36
CA ALA A 554 -38.23 12.33 -24.34
C ALA A 554 -37.64 12.35 -25.77
N GLY A 555 -36.91 11.30 -26.14
CA GLY A 555 -36.44 11.07 -27.51
C GLY A 555 -35.23 11.89 -27.99
N THR A 556 -34.63 12.75 -27.16
CA THR A 556 -33.35 13.41 -27.47
C THR A 556 -32.19 12.62 -26.86
N TRP A 557 -31.24 12.20 -27.70
CA TRP A 557 -30.17 11.27 -27.32
C TRP A 557 -28.77 11.88 -27.46
N ASP A 558 -27.85 11.36 -26.65
CA ASP A 558 -26.41 11.37 -26.86
C ASP A 558 -25.92 9.92 -26.87
N ASN A 559 -25.75 9.38 -28.08
CA ASN A 559 -25.17 8.08 -28.37
C ASN A 559 -23.77 8.21 -28.97
N ASN A 560 -23.02 9.26 -28.61
CA ASN A 560 -21.66 9.52 -29.11
C ASN A 560 -21.58 9.48 -30.65
N SER A 561 -22.44 10.25 -31.32
CA SER A 561 -22.57 10.28 -32.80
C SER A 561 -22.86 8.91 -33.45
N GLY A 562 -23.47 7.97 -32.72
CA GLY A 562 -23.80 6.62 -33.19
C GLY A 562 -22.77 5.54 -32.86
N ALA A 563 -21.71 5.86 -32.11
CA ALA A 563 -20.70 4.89 -31.66
C ALA A 563 -21.04 4.21 -30.32
N ASP A 564 -21.96 4.82 -29.54
CA ASP A 564 -22.13 4.65 -28.09
C ASP A 564 -20.90 5.09 -27.27
N TYR A 565 -21.06 5.13 -25.95
CA TYR A 565 -19.98 5.24 -24.99
C TYR A 565 -19.57 3.84 -24.51
N THR A 566 -18.29 3.51 -24.59
CA THR A 566 -17.72 2.32 -23.93
C THR A 566 -17.14 2.76 -22.60
N LEU A 567 -17.61 2.16 -21.51
CA LEU A 567 -17.30 2.53 -20.14
C LEU A 567 -16.75 1.31 -19.37
N GLY A 568 -15.86 1.54 -18.41
CA GLY A 568 -15.22 0.49 -17.59
C GLY A 568 -15.97 0.19 -16.30
N THR A 569 -15.21 -0.02 -15.22
CA THR A 569 -15.69 -0.19 -13.84
C THR A 569 -15.24 0.98 -12.95
N GLY A 570 -15.78 1.09 -11.73
CA GLY A 570 -15.46 2.17 -10.79
C GLY A 570 -16.19 3.49 -11.08
N ASP A 571 -15.68 4.60 -10.57
CA ASP A 571 -16.20 5.95 -10.86
C ASP A 571 -15.75 6.41 -12.25
N ILE A 572 -16.71 6.81 -13.09
CA ILE A 572 -16.51 7.10 -14.52
C ILE A 572 -17.19 8.43 -14.85
N THR A 573 -16.50 9.33 -15.55
CA THR A 573 -17.06 10.61 -16.01
C THR A 573 -17.37 10.58 -17.50
N VAL A 574 -18.46 11.23 -17.91
CA VAL A 574 -18.81 11.47 -19.31
C VAL A 574 -19.21 12.93 -19.52
N ARG A 575 -18.49 13.63 -20.39
CA ARG A 575 -18.73 15.04 -20.74
C ARG A 575 -18.34 15.29 -22.20
N ASN A 576 -19.26 15.83 -22.99
CA ASN A 576 -19.02 16.30 -24.37
C ASN A 576 -18.34 15.25 -25.29
N GLY A 577 -18.80 13.98 -25.27
CA GLY A 577 -18.20 12.89 -26.04
C GLY A 577 -16.97 12.23 -25.40
N ILE A 578 -16.38 12.85 -24.37
CA ILE A 578 -15.18 12.35 -23.69
C ILE A 578 -15.59 11.49 -22.49
N VAL A 579 -14.97 10.30 -22.37
CA VAL A 579 -15.01 9.43 -21.20
C VAL A 579 -13.75 9.66 -20.37
N GLY A 580 -13.90 9.79 -19.05
CA GLY A 580 -12.81 9.82 -18.07
C GLY A 580 -13.13 8.94 -16.86
N THR A 581 -12.24 8.96 -15.87
CA THR A 581 -12.35 8.17 -14.63
C THR A 581 -12.32 9.07 -13.39
N GLY A 582 -12.73 8.54 -12.25
CA GLY A 582 -12.83 9.25 -10.98
C GLY A 582 -14.19 9.91 -10.74
N ASN A 583 -14.44 10.28 -9.48
CA ASN A 583 -15.67 10.91 -9.03
C ASN A 583 -15.54 12.45 -9.19
N PRO A 584 -16.33 13.12 -10.05
CA PRO A 584 -16.23 14.56 -10.28
C PRO A 584 -16.85 15.40 -9.14
N CYS A 585 -17.53 14.74 -8.19
CA CYS A 585 -17.96 15.31 -6.93
C CYS A 585 -16.97 14.95 -5.79
N GLY A 586 -15.94 14.16 -6.10
CA GLY A 586 -14.90 13.65 -5.19
C GLY A 586 -13.80 14.64 -4.84
N ASP A 587 -13.96 15.93 -5.18
CA ASP A 587 -13.12 17.06 -4.74
C ASP A 587 -13.96 18.10 -3.98
N GLN A 588 -15.02 17.64 -3.29
CA GLN A 588 -15.87 18.46 -2.41
C GLN A 588 -15.85 18.00 -0.95
N GLN A 589 -14.74 17.38 -0.51
CA GLN A 589 -14.28 17.60 0.85
C GLN A 589 -13.38 18.84 0.86
N THR A 590 -13.76 19.82 1.67
CA THR A 590 -13.06 21.08 1.83
C THR A 590 -11.76 20.90 2.62
N GLU A 591 -10.69 20.56 1.91
CA GLU A 591 -9.29 20.63 2.39
C GLU A 591 -9.03 21.99 3.05
N SER A 592 -8.97 21.98 4.39
CA SER A 592 -9.01 23.18 5.21
C SER A 592 -7.78 24.04 4.98
N GLY A 593 -7.97 25.36 4.95
CA GLY A 593 -6.88 26.25 4.59
C GLY A 593 -7.30 27.65 4.23
N ALA A 594 -6.39 28.33 3.53
CA ALA A 594 -6.59 29.65 2.96
C ALA A 594 -6.26 29.64 1.46
N SER A 595 -7.19 30.16 0.66
CA SER A 595 -6.97 30.49 -0.75
C SER A 595 -6.64 31.97 -0.85
N PHE A 596 -5.36 32.30 -1.04
CA PHE A 596 -4.88 33.67 -1.20
C PHE A 596 -5.03 34.09 -2.66
N ALA A 597 -5.62 35.27 -2.91
CA ALA A 597 -5.73 35.89 -4.21
C ALA A 597 -5.48 37.40 -4.08
N VAL A 598 -4.28 37.88 -4.44
CA VAL A 598 -3.92 39.30 -4.31
C VAL A 598 -3.75 39.98 -5.67
N THR A 599 -4.44 41.11 -5.84
CA THR A 599 -4.26 41.99 -7.00
C THR A 599 -3.00 42.83 -6.81
N ALA A 600 -1.99 42.60 -7.63
CA ALA A 600 -0.67 43.24 -7.54
C ALA A 600 0.02 43.31 -8.92
N THR A 601 0.32 44.52 -9.39
CA THR A 601 1.16 44.73 -10.59
C THR A 601 2.65 44.67 -10.23
N THR A 602 3.46 44.00 -11.04
CA THR A 602 4.92 43.88 -10.85
C THR A 602 5.69 44.34 -12.09
N VAL A 603 6.99 44.61 -11.92
CA VAL A 603 7.94 44.80 -13.04
C VAL A 603 8.60 43.46 -13.41
N PRO A 604 9.16 43.30 -14.63
CA PRO A 604 9.87 42.09 -15.01
C PRO A 604 10.95 41.70 -13.99
N GLY A 605 10.97 40.42 -13.60
CA GLY A 605 11.85 39.89 -12.55
C GLY A 605 11.28 39.95 -11.12
N GLN A 606 10.23 40.75 -10.84
CA GLN A 606 9.55 40.72 -9.54
C GLN A 606 8.44 39.66 -9.48
N ASN A 607 8.38 38.96 -8.35
CA ASN A 607 7.37 37.94 -8.03
C ASN A 607 6.71 38.24 -6.67
N VAL A 608 5.43 37.90 -6.51
CA VAL A 608 4.69 38.07 -5.25
C VAL A 608 4.70 36.79 -4.42
N TYR A 609 4.81 36.95 -3.11
CA TYR A 609 4.86 35.89 -2.10
C TYR A 609 3.94 36.25 -0.92
N VAL A 610 3.48 35.24 -0.16
CA VAL A 610 2.79 35.41 1.13
C VAL A 610 3.67 34.86 2.26
N VAL A 611 3.62 35.53 3.41
CA VAL A 611 4.31 35.12 4.64
C VAL A 611 3.46 35.49 5.85
N GLY A 612 3.55 34.73 6.94
CA GLY A 612 2.68 34.91 8.10
C GLY A 612 3.18 34.20 9.36
N ASP A 613 2.38 34.25 10.42
CA ASP A 613 2.74 33.73 11.74
C ASP A 613 2.81 32.19 11.81
N GLN A 614 1.98 31.49 11.04
CA GLN A 614 1.93 30.02 11.02
C GLN A 614 3.20 29.41 10.41
N ALA A 615 3.53 28.19 10.84
CA ALA A 615 4.60 27.39 10.24
C ALA A 615 4.38 27.17 8.73
N ALA A 616 3.14 26.89 8.32
CA ALA A 616 2.75 26.76 6.91
C ALA A 616 2.76 28.09 6.13
N LEU A 617 2.98 29.23 6.79
CA LEU A 617 3.20 30.55 6.18
C LEU A 617 4.63 31.08 6.42
N GLY A 618 5.55 30.21 6.86
CA GLY A 618 6.98 30.52 6.98
C GLY A 618 7.41 31.34 8.20
N THR A 619 6.57 31.43 9.25
CA THR A 619 6.87 32.12 10.52
C THR A 619 7.58 33.48 10.35
N TRP A 620 6.96 34.36 9.56
CA TRP A 620 7.43 35.71 9.18
C TRP A 620 8.78 35.80 8.45
N SER A 621 9.41 34.67 8.09
CA SER A 621 10.70 34.65 7.38
C SER A 621 10.53 34.90 5.88
N PRO A 622 11.12 35.97 5.30
CA PRO A 622 11.09 36.19 3.86
C PRO A 622 11.74 35.07 3.05
N ALA A 623 12.67 34.32 3.63
CA ALA A 623 13.29 33.16 2.99
C ALA A 623 12.28 32.01 2.80
N ALA A 624 11.41 31.77 3.80
CA ALA A 624 10.39 30.72 3.79
C ALA A 624 9.04 31.17 3.16
N ALA A 625 8.87 32.46 2.89
CA ALA A 625 7.66 33.01 2.25
C ALA A 625 7.30 32.27 0.94
N LEU A 626 6.04 31.86 0.83
CA LEU A 626 5.52 31.02 -0.26
C LEU A 626 5.23 31.85 -1.52
N LYS A 627 5.62 31.35 -2.70
CA LYS A 627 5.41 32.05 -3.98
C LYS A 627 3.95 31.89 -4.45
N LEU A 628 3.35 32.99 -4.92
CA LEU A 628 2.05 32.94 -5.60
C LEU A 628 2.22 32.75 -7.11
N ASP A 629 1.23 32.11 -7.72
CA ASP A 629 1.11 31.88 -9.16
C ASP A 629 0.55 33.13 -9.88
N PRO A 630 1.26 33.70 -10.87
CA PRO A 630 0.78 34.79 -11.72
C PRO A 630 -0.15 34.36 -12.87
N ALA A 631 -0.62 33.11 -12.96
CA ALA A 631 -1.48 32.64 -14.07
C ALA A 631 -2.77 33.47 -14.29
N ALA A 632 -3.20 34.26 -13.30
CA ALA A 632 -4.34 35.19 -13.39
C ALA A 632 -3.93 36.69 -13.31
N TYR A 633 -2.68 37.03 -13.67
CA TYR A 633 -2.11 38.39 -13.57
C TYR A 633 -3.06 39.48 -14.12
N PRO A 634 -3.32 40.57 -13.37
CA PRO A 634 -2.62 41.05 -12.17
C PRO A 634 -3.04 40.39 -10.85
N VAL A 635 -3.87 39.35 -10.85
CA VAL A 635 -4.19 38.57 -9.65
C VAL A 635 -3.19 37.42 -9.50
N TRP A 636 -2.49 37.39 -8.37
CA TRP A 636 -1.59 36.32 -7.97
C TRP A 636 -2.31 35.40 -7.01
N LYS A 637 -2.17 34.07 -7.14
CA LYS A 637 -2.93 33.09 -6.34
C LYS A 637 -2.07 32.02 -5.66
N LEU A 638 -2.50 31.54 -4.50
CA LEU A 638 -1.94 30.36 -3.84
C LEU A 638 -2.95 29.75 -2.86
N ASP A 639 -3.14 28.43 -2.92
CA ASP A 639 -3.81 27.67 -1.86
C ASP A 639 -2.79 27.15 -0.84
N VAL A 640 -3.06 27.36 0.45
CA VAL A 640 -2.24 26.86 1.57
C VAL A 640 -3.12 26.07 2.52
N LYS A 641 -2.72 24.83 2.86
CA LYS A 641 -3.39 24.04 3.89
C LYS A 641 -3.11 24.62 5.28
N LEU A 642 -4.17 24.83 6.05
CA LEU A 642 -4.14 25.27 7.45
C LEU A 642 -5.27 24.55 8.21
N PRO A 643 -5.11 24.19 9.50
CA PRO A 643 -6.17 23.50 10.24
C PRO A 643 -7.46 24.33 10.34
N ALA A 644 -8.60 23.65 10.33
CA ALA A 644 -9.89 24.28 10.57
C ALA A 644 -9.92 24.96 11.96
N GLY A 645 -10.44 26.19 12.03
CA GLY A 645 -10.42 27.02 13.24
C GLY A 645 -9.12 27.77 13.50
N THR A 646 -8.04 27.57 12.73
CA THR A 646 -6.80 28.34 12.89
C THR A 646 -7.03 29.81 12.50
N SER A 647 -6.88 30.71 13.48
CA SER A 647 -6.66 32.13 13.25
C SER A 647 -5.17 32.39 12.97
N PHE A 648 -4.88 33.24 12.00
CA PHE A 648 -3.51 33.54 11.55
C PHE A 648 -3.35 34.99 11.09
N GLU A 649 -2.12 35.48 11.20
CA GLU A 649 -1.67 36.75 10.62
C GLU A 649 -0.78 36.53 9.39
N TYR A 650 -0.89 37.41 8.39
CA TYR A 650 -0.10 37.35 7.16
C TYR A 650 0.14 38.73 6.52
N LYS A 651 1.11 38.78 5.60
CA LYS A 651 1.33 39.86 4.64
C LYS A 651 1.80 39.31 3.29
N TYR A 652 1.58 40.10 2.25
CA TYR A 652 2.25 39.91 0.97
C TYR A 652 3.62 40.62 0.93
N ILE A 653 4.57 40.00 0.24
CA ILE A 653 5.88 40.58 -0.07
C ILE A 653 6.19 40.41 -1.56
N ARG A 654 6.98 41.32 -2.12
CA ARG A 654 7.60 41.19 -3.45
C ARG A 654 9.06 40.80 -3.27
N LYS A 655 9.57 39.89 -4.10
CA LYS A 655 11.01 39.64 -4.27
C LYS A 655 11.42 39.93 -5.69
N ASP A 656 12.56 40.60 -5.89
CA ASP A 656 13.19 40.76 -7.21
C ASP A 656 14.18 39.61 -7.52
N ALA A 657 14.79 39.65 -8.70
CA ALA A 657 15.76 38.65 -9.14
C ALA A 657 17.10 38.66 -8.37
N SER A 658 17.37 39.69 -7.56
CA SER A 658 18.51 39.78 -6.65
C SER A 658 18.16 39.36 -5.21
N GLY A 659 16.90 39.03 -4.94
CA GLY A 659 16.41 38.62 -3.63
C GLY A 659 16.00 39.79 -2.72
N ASN A 660 15.98 41.03 -3.20
CA ASN A 660 15.55 42.17 -2.39
C ASN A 660 14.05 42.06 -2.07
N VAL A 661 13.69 42.29 -0.80
CA VAL A 661 12.32 42.11 -0.29
C VAL A 661 11.64 43.46 -0.09
N THR A 662 10.49 43.66 -0.71
CA THR A 662 9.57 44.77 -0.42
C THR A 662 8.31 44.21 0.24
N TRP A 663 7.96 44.69 1.44
CA TRP A 663 6.73 44.30 2.14
C TRP A 663 5.56 45.20 1.76
N GLU A 664 4.33 44.71 1.88
CA GLU A 664 3.15 45.56 1.79
C GLU A 664 2.97 46.46 3.04
N SER A 665 2.39 47.64 2.84
CA SER A 665 2.26 48.67 3.87
C SER A 665 1.12 48.41 4.87
N GLY A 666 1.06 49.24 5.93
CA GLY A 666 0.05 49.13 6.99
C GLY A 666 0.29 47.98 7.97
N ALA A 667 -0.74 47.66 8.76
CA ALA A 667 -0.73 46.54 9.71
C ALA A 667 -0.80 45.17 9.00
N ASN A 668 -0.57 44.09 9.75
CA ASN A 668 -0.76 42.72 9.27
C ASN A 668 -2.22 42.48 8.85
N ARG A 669 -2.44 41.49 8.00
CA ARG A 669 -3.78 40.99 7.67
C ARG A 669 -4.09 39.84 8.62
N THR A 670 -5.33 39.76 9.11
CA THR A 670 -5.83 38.67 9.94
C THR A 670 -6.85 37.85 9.17
N ALA A 671 -6.91 36.55 9.44
CA ALA A 671 -7.92 35.65 8.90
C ALA A 671 -8.11 34.43 9.83
N THR A 672 -9.23 33.73 9.68
CA THR A 672 -9.52 32.48 10.39
C THR A 672 -10.04 31.45 9.41
N VAL A 673 -9.47 30.25 9.44
CA VAL A 673 -9.97 29.10 8.66
C VAL A 673 -11.31 28.66 9.25
N PRO A 674 -12.41 28.56 8.48
CA PRO A 674 -13.71 28.17 9.02
C PRO A 674 -13.72 26.69 9.43
N ALA A 675 -14.61 26.33 10.36
CA ALA A 675 -14.67 24.98 10.94
C ALA A 675 -15.06 23.89 9.92
N ASP A 676 -15.67 24.28 8.81
CA ASP A 676 -16.21 23.43 7.73
C ASP A 676 -15.39 23.54 6.42
N GLY A 677 -14.26 24.24 6.38
CA GLY A 677 -13.43 24.24 5.19
C GLY A 677 -12.34 25.31 5.05
N ARG A 678 -12.40 26.05 3.93
CA ARG A 678 -11.33 26.92 3.43
C ARG A 678 -11.80 28.37 3.33
N ILE A 679 -11.01 29.32 3.83
CA ILE A 679 -11.27 30.76 3.64
C ILE A 679 -10.71 31.23 2.29
N ALA A 680 -11.43 32.10 1.57
CA ALA A 680 -10.98 32.73 0.34
C ALA A 680 -10.67 34.22 0.57
N LEU A 681 -9.41 34.60 0.40
CA LEU A 681 -8.87 35.92 0.71
C LEU A 681 -8.61 36.68 -0.60
N ASN A 682 -9.51 37.61 -0.92
CA ASN A 682 -9.49 38.38 -2.16
C ASN A 682 -8.96 39.79 -1.89
N ASP A 683 -7.64 39.93 -1.95
CA ASP A 683 -6.91 41.11 -1.52
C ASP A 683 -6.50 42.03 -2.68
N THR A 684 -6.17 43.27 -2.33
CA THR A 684 -5.37 44.18 -3.17
C THR A 684 -4.11 44.58 -2.40
N TRP A 685 -2.97 44.64 -3.07
CA TRP A 685 -1.67 45.00 -2.49
C TRP A 685 -1.72 46.37 -1.79
N ARG A 686 -1.24 46.45 -0.54
CA ARG A 686 -1.07 47.72 0.19
C ARG A 686 0.26 48.37 -0.23
N GLY A 687 0.15 49.42 -1.04
CA GLY A 687 1.29 50.22 -1.55
C GLY A 687 2.08 50.91 -0.46
#